data_AF-A0A524DDH4-F1
#
_entry.id   AF-A0A524DDH4-F1
#
_cell.length_a   1.000
_cell.length_b   1.000
_cell.length_c   1.000
_cell.angle_alpha   90.00
_cell.angle_beta   90.00
_cell.angle_gamma   90.00
#
_symmetry.space_group_name_H-M   'P 1'
#
loop_
_entity.id
_entity.type
_entity.pdbx_description
1 polymer ?
#
loop_
_entity_poly.entity_id
_entity_poly.type
_entity_poly.pdbx_seq_one_letter_code
_entity_poly.pdbx_strand_id
1 'polypeptide(L)'
;MGIFPENPCEFAIEFINRMRKHPDIVQVPSSRQVLAIPRLILSRYYRKGKITSNDYIEISQVTSFPDNQDLAKDLAFKVLFPNYKKDIVSDFFEEEGSGESIEDTFLSNNEQSELDDIQDLVDEIEMSVDRDKIQELEQFIEGLNKKKDQEPYKSAMHFFNDESELYKEEISSYEELIEEAKKRFENKINSLDPEDLKAAANLDLNELVEKQSKRDWEKLASKALQNKDISKELDNLMQNGSFEDLIQSMKYLKDTNSINQDQFQNMKKNLQKKIQNLDQLFNASKNLGSTPDFKKESVLNNSINNSSFDHNFNIANALDQYYGTNLREELLKKINQMKSQSKMNIPLESLTKNAMANKSWNALFKKALQDAIMEAQNQKRPSEGFKSLSHQLQQLKNSCQNNHCSQKVSQSIPDIVKKALESTNDPSQLRNTVEFLRKIGLEPNPEDIKTKGTNLGMNEDEIYELIEPNYQLLKKLIEQKKGDFDRLQNLIKRLKEELNYDRIKELLNSSLSSDNREALGALGHFQLDQALKAAEETAGKEGMNNLISCLSAGSGENLLKQWFIHRKNLPVGAKEKVKELAKKMLINLGIQYSRARLGSSISGPMPINILRPYTVGDDISNIDLEETINNILEKGKKLSHINYDDFYVYETAKGERNVCIELDISGSMSGEKLAYMAICTTMLCFALKKDELGLCFFESNTHILKEMGKKADLEELADELLTITAKGGTVIQKALEWARRQFKENSESREKLNILFTDAEVHDLERAMEELRIFRSMGVDFILVCPEASFSMEDAKKMVKIAGGELLSINDWNEFPNLISEIIRSRF
;
A
#
# COMPACT_ATOMS: atom_id res chain seq x y z
N MET A 1 38.18 -13.52 38.59
CA MET A 1 36.77 -13.12 38.42
C MET A 1 35.78 -13.70 39.41
N GLY A 2 35.45 -13.10 40.57
CA GLY A 2 34.22 -13.53 41.25
C GLY A 2 33.12 -13.35 40.22
N ILE A 3 32.12 -14.21 40.16
CA ILE A 3 31.00 -13.99 39.23
C ILE A 3 30.45 -12.59 39.43
N PHE A 4 30.43 -12.20 40.70
CA PHE A 4 30.18 -10.86 41.15
C PHE A 4 31.50 -10.17 41.55
N PRO A 5 31.72 -8.91 41.11
CA PRO A 5 32.86 -8.11 41.55
C PRO A 5 32.88 -7.79 43.05
N GLU A 6 31.70 -7.74 43.68
CA GLU A 6 31.44 -7.50 45.11
C GLU A 6 30.15 -8.27 45.47
N ASN A 7 29.96 -8.76 46.69
CA ASN A 7 28.71 -9.46 47.02
C ASN A 7 27.49 -8.54 46.75
N PRO A 8 26.53 -8.95 45.88
CA PRO A 8 25.39 -8.12 45.52
C PRO A 8 24.54 -7.63 46.70
N CYS A 9 24.32 -8.47 47.72
CA CYS A 9 23.50 -8.16 48.88
C CYS A 9 24.23 -7.23 49.85
N GLU A 10 25.49 -7.52 50.16
CA GLU A 10 26.33 -6.68 51.03
C GLU A 10 26.54 -5.28 50.42
N PHE A 11 26.83 -5.24 49.11
CA PHE A 11 26.94 -3.99 48.37
C PHE A 11 25.66 -3.15 48.47
N ALA A 12 24.49 -3.77 48.29
CA ALA A 12 23.22 -3.06 48.31
C ALA A 12 22.88 -2.47 49.68
N ILE A 13 23.18 -3.20 50.78
CA ILE A 13 23.03 -2.68 52.14
C ILE A 13 23.93 -1.46 52.34
N GLU A 14 25.22 -1.59 52.03
CA GLU A 14 26.22 -0.56 52.27
C GLU A 14 25.96 0.70 51.42
N PHE A 15 25.63 0.51 50.13
CA PHE A 15 25.29 1.60 49.22
C PHE A 15 24.07 2.39 49.70
N ILE A 16 22.99 1.71 50.08
CA ILE A 16 21.77 2.40 50.54
C ILE A 16 22.01 3.08 51.88
N ASN A 17 22.77 2.48 52.80
CA ASN A 17 23.14 3.12 54.05
C ASN A 17 23.92 4.43 53.81
N ARG A 18 24.91 4.43 52.91
CA ARG A 18 25.67 5.64 52.56
C ARG A 18 24.79 6.70 51.90
N MET A 19 23.89 6.30 50.99
CA MET A 19 22.94 7.21 50.35
C MET A 19 21.97 7.86 51.35
N ARG A 20 21.41 7.09 52.30
CA ARG A 20 20.49 7.63 53.31
C ARG A 20 21.15 8.62 54.28
N LYS A 21 22.47 8.53 54.45
CA LYS A 21 23.27 9.39 55.34
C LYS A 21 23.96 10.55 54.59
N HIS A 22 23.90 10.60 53.26
CA HIS A 22 24.61 11.61 52.48
C HIS A 22 23.92 12.98 52.60
N PRO A 23 24.64 14.08 52.92
CA PRO A 23 24.03 15.40 53.16
C PRO A 23 23.31 15.98 51.93
N ASP A 24 23.81 15.66 50.74
CA ASP A 24 23.23 16.10 49.46
C ASP A 24 22.09 15.18 48.96
N ILE A 25 21.62 14.24 49.78
CA ILE A 25 20.50 13.38 49.40
C ILE A 25 19.21 14.20 49.35
N VAL A 26 18.63 14.32 48.16
CA VAL A 26 17.38 15.07 47.97
C VAL A 26 16.19 14.25 48.48
N GLN A 27 16.24 12.94 48.26
CA GLN A 27 15.19 12.00 48.67
C GLN A 27 15.79 10.72 49.26
N VAL A 28 15.43 10.42 50.52
CA VAL A 28 15.99 9.27 51.25
C VAL A 28 15.53 7.95 50.61
N PRO A 29 16.45 7.09 50.16
CA PRO A 29 16.09 5.82 49.52
C PRO A 29 15.41 4.86 50.49
N SER A 30 14.41 4.12 50.02
CA SER A 30 13.58 3.20 50.81
C SER A 30 14.31 1.91 51.18
N SER A 31 13.85 1.22 52.22
CA SER A 31 14.36 -0.09 52.65
C SER A 31 14.34 -1.14 51.54
N ARG A 32 13.29 -1.12 50.72
CA ARG A 32 13.04 -2.06 49.62
C ARG A 32 14.04 -1.95 48.47
N GLN A 33 14.73 -0.82 48.32
CA GLN A 33 15.77 -0.67 47.31
C GLN A 33 16.97 -1.60 47.57
N VAL A 34 17.21 -1.98 48.83
CA VAL A 34 18.23 -2.96 49.20
C VAL A 34 17.97 -4.35 48.60
N LEU A 35 16.70 -4.74 48.42
CA LEU A 35 16.33 -6.01 47.77
C LEU A 35 16.36 -5.91 46.23
N ALA A 36 16.08 -4.72 45.69
CA ALA A 36 15.98 -4.52 44.24
C ALA A 36 17.34 -4.59 43.54
N ILE A 37 18.37 -3.99 44.14
CA ILE A 37 19.74 -3.97 43.60
C ILE A 37 20.31 -5.40 43.38
N PRO A 38 20.36 -6.30 44.38
CA PRO A 38 20.93 -7.64 44.20
C PRO A 38 20.09 -8.50 43.25
N ARG A 39 18.75 -8.37 43.26
CA ARG A 39 17.87 -9.07 42.30
C ARG A 39 18.11 -8.65 40.85
N LEU A 40 18.37 -7.37 40.61
CA LEU A 40 18.69 -6.87 39.27
C LEU A 40 20.09 -7.28 38.84
N ILE A 41 21.05 -7.34 39.76
CA ILE A 41 22.39 -7.88 39.52
C ILE A 41 22.30 -9.36 39.13
N LEU A 42 21.56 -10.17 39.90
CA LEU A 42 21.29 -11.58 39.58
C LEU A 42 20.57 -11.76 38.24
N SER A 43 19.53 -10.98 37.97
CA SER A 43 18.81 -11.02 36.69
C SER A 43 19.74 -10.68 35.51
N ARG A 44 20.60 -9.68 35.69
CA ARG A 44 21.58 -9.31 34.68
C ARG A 44 22.65 -10.40 34.51
N TYR A 45 23.00 -11.12 35.58
CA TYR A 45 23.88 -12.29 35.51
C TYR A 45 23.25 -13.41 34.71
N TYR A 46 22.01 -13.82 35.03
CA TYR A 46 21.31 -14.85 34.26
C TYR A 46 21.11 -14.50 32.77
N ARG A 47 21.07 -13.20 32.44
CA ARG A 47 20.95 -12.72 31.06
C ARG A 47 22.28 -12.64 30.31
N LYS A 48 23.36 -12.22 30.97
CA LYS A 48 24.67 -11.92 30.35
C LYS A 48 25.74 -12.98 30.62
N GLY A 49 25.54 -13.88 31.58
CA GLY A 49 26.51 -14.87 32.05
C GLY A 49 27.69 -14.33 32.86
N LYS A 50 27.88 -13.00 32.94
CA LYS A 50 28.91 -12.34 33.76
C LYS A 50 28.46 -10.96 34.20
N ILE A 51 28.96 -10.48 35.34
CA ILE A 51 28.68 -9.14 35.87
C ILE A 51 29.97 -8.32 36.02
N THR A 52 29.89 -7.04 35.67
CA THR A 52 31.00 -6.08 35.80
C THR A 52 30.68 -5.01 36.85
N SER A 53 31.70 -4.31 37.36
CA SER A 53 31.50 -3.20 38.30
C SER A 53 30.66 -2.06 37.72
N ASN A 54 30.69 -1.86 36.39
CA ASN A 54 29.81 -0.90 35.72
C ASN A 54 28.33 -1.31 35.82
N ASP A 55 28.03 -2.60 35.83
CA ASP A 55 26.65 -3.06 36.00
C ASP A 55 26.12 -2.70 37.40
N TYR A 56 26.95 -2.77 38.44
CA TYR A 56 26.59 -2.31 39.79
C TYR A 56 26.31 -0.80 39.82
N ILE A 57 27.16 0.00 39.17
CA ILE A 57 27.02 1.46 39.11
C ILE A 57 25.77 1.84 38.34
N GLU A 58 25.52 1.24 37.17
CA GLU A 58 24.32 1.49 36.37
C GLU A 58 23.05 1.08 37.12
N ILE A 59 23.04 -0.10 37.75
CA ILE A 59 21.89 -0.57 38.52
C ILE A 59 21.64 0.36 39.71
N SER A 60 22.69 0.75 40.45
CA SER A 60 22.56 1.68 41.58
C SER A 60 22.08 3.06 41.15
N GLN A 61 22.54 3.56 40.00
CA GLN A 61 22.08 4.80 39.40
C GLN A 61 20.60 4.70 39.01
N VAL A 62 20.20 3.69 38.24
CA VAL A 62 18.83 3.55 37.73
C VAL A 62 17.82 3.19 38.83
N THR A 63 18.26 2.50 39.89
CA THR A 63 17.40 2.17 41.05
C THR A 63 17.29 3.31 42.06
N SER A 64 18.14 4.34 41.95
CA SER A 64 18.06 5.56 42.75
C SER A 64 17.14 6.61 42.09
N PHE A 65 16.51 7.44 42.90
CA PHE A 65 15.62 8.51 42.41
C PHE A 65 16.33 9.45 41.43
N PRO A 66 15.65 9.98 40.39
CA PRO A 66 16.22 10.85 39.36
C PRO A 66 17.15 11.94 39.90
N ASP A 67 16.71 12.66 40.93
CA ASP A 67 17.45 13.77 41.53
C ASP A 67 18.72 13.31 42.27
N ASN A 68 18.80 12.03 42.63
CA ASN A 68 19.95 11.43 43.29
C ASN A 68 20.78 10.56 42.33
N GLN A 69 20.49 10.48 41.02
CA GLN A 69 21.16 9.52 40.14
C GLN A 69 22.64 9.82 39.94
N ASP A 70 23.00 11.10 39.82
CA ASP A 70 24.42 11.50 39.72
C ASP A 70 25.16 11.20 41.03
N LEU A 71 24.54 11.48 42.17
CA LEU A 71 25.08 11.14 43.50
C LEU A 71 25.17 9.62 43.73
N ALA A 72 24.17 8.87 43.28
CA ALA A 72 24.11 7.41 43.36
C ALA A 72 25.19 6.75 42.53
N LYS A 73 25.45 7.28 41.33
CA LYS A 73 26.53 6.83 40.47
C LYS A 73 27.88 7.00 41.16
N ASP A 74 28.12 8.17 41.75
CA ASP A 74 29.36 8.49 42.46
C ASP A 74 29.54 7.68 43.75
N LEU A 75 28.47 7.47 44.52
CA LEU A 75 28.51 6.67 45.74
C LEU A 75 28.66 5.18 45.45
N ALA A 76 27.96 4.64 44.45
CA ALA A 76 28.14 3.25 44.01
C ALA A 76 29.58 3.00 43.55
N PHE A 77 30.15 3.96 42.82
CA PHE A 77 31.56 3.92 42.43
C PHE A 77 32.48 3.92 43.67
N LYS A 78 32.24 4.79 44.66
CA LYS A 78 33.03 4.86 45.90
C LYS A 78 32.89 3.62 46.79
N VAL A 79 31.73 2.94 46.77
CA VAL A 79 31.51 1.69 47.51
C VAL A 79 32.29 0.54 46.87
N LEU A 80 32.29 0.43 45.53
CA LEU A 80 33.03 -0.62 44.81
C LEU A 80 34.55 -0.39 44.78
N PHE A 81 34.98 0.88 44.86
CA PHE A 81 36.39 1.26 44.75
C PHE A 81 36.83 2.18 45.90
N PRO A 82 36.83 1.72 47.16
CA PRO A 82 37.08 2.56 48.33
C PRO A 82 38.48 3.20 48.39
N ASN A 83 39.46 2.60 47.69
CA ASN A 83 40.85 3.08 47.65
C ASN A 83 41.16 3.94 46.41
N TYR A 84 40.16 4.26 45.57
CA TYR A 84 40.37 5.02 44.34
C TYR A 84 40.49 6.52 44.63
N LYS A 85 41.73 7.00 44.79
CA LYS A 85 42.05 8.43 44.92
C LYS A 85 42.10 9.10 43.54
N LYS A 86 40.98 9.70 43.12
CA LYS A 86 40.96 10.70 42.05
C LYS A 86 40.54 12.05 42.65
N ASP A 87 41.56 12.88 42.86
CA ASP A 87 41.53 14.31 43.19
C ASP A 87 41.30 14.76 44.65
N ILE A 88 42.36 15.41 45.14
CA ILE A 88 42.70 15.92 46.48
C ILE A 88 42.01 17.27 46.76
N VAL A 89 40.73 17.43 46.39
CA VAL A 89 40.06 18.75 46.55
C VAL A 89 38.72 18.67 47.29
N SER A 90 38.29 17.48 47.75
CA SER A 90 37.18 17.36 48.71
C SER A 90 37.61 17.05 50.15
N ASP A 91 38.91 16.89 50.43
CA ASP A 91 39.49 16.78 51.79
C ASP A 91 39.42 18.12 52.58
N PHE A 92 38.61 19.09 52.16
CA PHE A 92 38.45 20.39 52.83
C PHE A 92 37.16 20.55 53.64
N PHE A 93 36.36 19.48 53.74
CA PHE A 93 35.32 19.36 54.75
C PHE A 93 35.54 18.03 55.49
N GLU A 94 36.53 18.05 56.39
CA GLU A 94 36.75 16.98 57.35
C GLU A 94 35.69 17.00 58.47
N GLU A 95 35.23 15.79 58.74
CA GLU A 95 34.94 15.18 60.04
C GLU A 95 33.79 15.71 60.92
N GLU A 96 32.84 14.81 61.19
CA GLU A 96 32.69 14.22 62.53
C GLU A 96 31.83 12.94 62.49
N GLY A 97 32.19 11.95 63.32
CA GLY A 97 31.33 10.82 63.71
C GLY A 97 31.82 9.44 63.28
N SER A 98 32.95 8.95 63.79
CA SER A 98 33.03 8.04 64.94
C SER A 98 32.08 6.84 64.87
N GLY A 99 32.68 5.64 64.83
CA GLY A 99 31.98 4.36 64.78
C GLY A 99 30.96 4.20 65.90
N GLU A 100 29.74 3.90 65.48
CA GLU A 100 28.76 3.20 66.28
C GLU A 100 28.42 1.92 65.52
N SER A 101 28.44 0.78 66.23
CA SER A 101 27.72 -0.41 65.82
C SER A 101 26.23 -0.02 65.72
N ILE A 102 25.67 0.01 64.52
CA ILE A 102 24.27 0.41 64.33
C ILE A 102 23.48 -0.82 63.90
N GLU A 103 23.07 -1.61 64.89
CA GLU A 103 21.74 -2.21 64.83
C GLU A 103 20.73 -1.06 64.85
N ASP A 104 19.99 -0.89 63.75
CA ASP A 104 18.54 -0.68 63.79
C ASP A 104 17.96 -0.59 62.37
N THR A 105 17.49 -1.75 61.92
CA THR A 105 16.09 -1.97 61.50
C THR A 105 15.45 -0.89 60.62
N PHE A 106 16.08 -0.52 59.50
CA PHE A 106 15.31 0.02 58.39
C PHE A 106 14.70 -1.11 57.54
N LEU A 107 15.26 -2.32 57.60
CA LEU A 107 14.68 -3.53 57.02
C LEU A 107 13.73 -4.19 58.03
N SER A 108 12.54 -4.55 57.58
CA SER A 108 11.61 -5.39 58.33
C SER A 108 12.05 -6.86 58.33
N ASN A 109 11.57 -7.67 59.28
CA ASN A 109 11.91 -9.11 59.35
C ASN A 109 11.62 -9.87 58.05
N ASN A 110 10.57 -9.47 57.32
CA ASN A 110 10.26 -10.04 56.01
C ASN A 110 11.27 -9.64 54.94
N GLU A 111 11.77 -8.40 54.97
CA GLU A 111 12.80 -7.93 54.03
C GLU A 111 14.17 -8.55 54.32
N GLN A 112 14.48 -8.85 55.58
CA GLN A 112 15.68 -9.62 55.94
C GLN A 112 15.59 -11.05 55.42
N SER A 113 14.47 -11.76 55.67
CA SER A 113 14.27 -13.13 55.15
C SER A 113 14.35 -13.19 53.62
N GLU A 114 13.79 -12.21 52.91
CA GLU A 114 13.91 -12.16 51.44
C GLU A 114 15.33 -11.84 50.97
N LEU A 115 16.14 -11.13 51.76
CA LEU A 115 17.53 -10.83 51.43
C LEU A 115 18.41 -12.07 51.64
N ASP A 116 18.14 -12.84 52.68
CA ASP A 116 18.79 -14.14 52.94
C ASP A 116 18.50 -15.14 51.81
N ASP A 117 17.26 -15.22 51.33
CA ASP A 117 16.90 -16.07 50.16
C ASP A 117 17.65 -15.65 48.88
N ILE A 118 17.92 -14.35 48.71
CA ILE A 118 18.70 -13.84 47.57
C ILE A 118 20.19 -14.14 47.77
N GLN A 119 20.68 -14.04 49.00
CA GLN A 119 22.06 -14.36 49.36
C GLN A 119 22.36 -15.84 49.09
N ASP A 120 21.44 -16.74 49.44
CA ASP A 120 21.57 -18.18 49.12
C ASP A 120 21.69 -18.44 47.60
N LEU A 121 20.95 -17.70 46.77
CA LEU A 121 21.04 -17.78 45.31
C LEU A 121 22.35 -17.19 44.76
N VAL A 122 22.84 -16.10 45.36
CA VAL A 122 24.14 -15.51 45.02
C VAL A 122 25.25 -16.52 45.33
N ASP A 123 25.20 -17.16 46.50
CA ASP A 123 26.19 -18.13 46.92
C ASP A 123 26.15 -19.39 46.05
N GLU A 124 24.95 -19.88 45.69
CA GLU A 124 24.78 -21.00 44.74
C GLU A 124 25.39 -20.66 43.36
N ILE A 125 25.25 -19.41 42.91
CA ILE A 125 25.84 -18.92 41.68
C ILE A 125 27.36 -18.79 41.81
N GLU A 126 27.90 -18.16 42.84
CA GLU A 126 29.36 -18.00 43.02
C GLU A 126 30.09 -19.34 43.14
N MET A 127 29.39 -20.37 43.63
CA MET A 127 29.86 -21.74 43.62
C MET A 127 29.88 -22.40 42.23
N SER A 128 29.36 -21.73 41.17
CA SER A 128 29.07 -22.31 39.84
C SER A 128 29.88 -21.75 38.64
N VAL A 129 30.88 -20.88 38.78
CA VAL A 129 31.72 -20.40 37.63
C VAL A 129 33.19 -20.70 37.77
N ASP A 130 33.71 -21.32 36.72
CA ASP A 130 35.10 -21.72 36.52
C ASP A 130 35.84 -20.65 35.70
N ARG A 131 36.62 -19.78 36.37
CA ARG A 131 37.32 -18.63 35.76
C ARG A 131 38.33 -19.05 34.68
N ASP A 132 38.75 -20.30 34.69
CA ASP A 132 39.81 -20.81 33.82
C ASP A 132 39.32 -20.96 32.37
N LYS A 133 38.03 -21.28 32.15
CA LYS A 133 37.45 -21.52 30.81
C LYS A 133 37.36 -20.30 29.89
N ILE A 134 37.15 -19.10 30.44
CA ILE A 134 37.03 -17.87 29.64
C ILE A 134 38.38 -17.50 29.02
N GLN A 135 39.47 -17.74 29.75
CA GLN A 135 40.81 -17.48 29.25
C GLN A 135 41.22 -18.49 28.17
N GLU A 136 40.75 -19.73 28.26
CA GLU A 136 40.92 -20.76 27.23
C GLU A 136 40.21 -20.40 25.91
N LEU A 137 38.98 -19.87 25.99
CA LEU A 137 38.19 -19.43 24.82
C LEU A 137 38.86 -18.31 24.01
N GLU A 138 39.39 -17.29 24.68
CA GLU A 138 40.07 -16.17 24.01
C GLU A 138 41.36 -16.64 23.30
N GLN A 139 42.12 -17.54 23.94
CA GLN A 139 43.32 -18.13 23.35
C GLN A 139 42.98 -19.01 22.14
N PHE A 140 41.88 -19.76 22.20
CA PHE A 140 41.39 -20.57 21.11
C PHE A 140 41.03 -19.72 19.88
N ILE A 141 40.27 -18.64 20.05
CA ILE A 141 39.83 -17.79 18.93
C ILE A 141 41.01 -17.09 18.25
N GLU A 142 42.02 -16.64 19.01
CA GLU A 142 43.25 -16.11 18.43
C GLU A 142 44.01 -17.18 17.61
N GLY A 143 44.01 -18.43 18.09
CA GLY A 143 44.56 -19.57 17.38
C GLY A 143 43.76 -19.95 16.13
N LEU A 144 42.43 -19.90 16.18
CA LEU A 144 41.53 -20.19 15.07
C LEU A 144 41.68 -19.17 13.95
N ASN A 145 41.77 -17.88 14.28
CA ASN A 145 41.95 -16.81 13.30
C ASN A 145 43.23 -16.95 12.47
N LYS A 146 44.30 -17.55 13.04
CA LYS A 146 45.54 -17.86 12.30
C LYS A 146 45.41 -19.04 11.33
N LYS A 147 44.42 -19.92 11.53
CA LYS A 147 44.19 -21.15 10.74
C LYS A 147 42.86 -21.15 9.99
N LYS A 148 42.10 -20.05 10.01
CA LYS A 148 40.74 -19.94 9.51
C LYS A 148 40.57 -20.37 8.04
N ASP A 149 41.58 -20.11 7.22
CA ASP A 149 41.56 -20.47 5.79
C ASP A 149 42.09 -21.88 5.49
N GLN A 150 42.51 -22.64 6.52
CA GLN A 150 43.01 -24.01 6.39
C GLN A 150 41.89 -25.01 6.65
N GLU A 151 41.86 -26.10 5.88
CA GLU A 151 40.97 -27.23 6.17
C GLU A 151 41.50 -28.03 7.36
N PRO A 152 40.63 -28.56 8.25
CA PRO A 152 39.16 -28.59 8.16
C PRO A 152 38.44 -27.32 8.68
N TYR A 153 39.15 -26.36 9.26
CA TYR A 153 38.55 -25.22 9.98
C TYR A 153 37.75 -24.27 9.09
N LYS A 154 38.22 -24.07 7.85
CA LYS A 154 37.49 -23.30 6.85
C LYS A 154 36.10 -23.88 6.59
N SER A 155 36.04 -25.20 6.38
CA SER A 155 34.78 -25.92 6.17
C SER A 155 33.92 -26.00 7.43
N ALA A 156 34.53 -26.09 8.62
CA ALA A 156 33.80 -26.01 9.89
C ALA A 156 33.12 -24.64 10.06
N MET A 157 33.85 -23.55 9.79
CA MET A 157 33.35 -22.18 9.88
C MET A 157 32.24 -21.86 8.86
N HIS A 158 32.10 -22.62 7.77
CA HIS A 158 30.98 -22.47 6.82
C HIS A 158 29.60 -22.64 7.49
N PHE A 159 29.53 -23.39 8.59
CA PHE A 159 28.30 -23.64 9.33
C PHE A 159 28.02 -22.63 10.46
N PHE A 160 28.84 -21.59 10.56
CA PHE A 160 28.68 -20.50 11.52
C PHE A 160 28.50 -19.18 10.77
N ASN A 161 27.61 -18.33 11.28
CA ASN A 161 27.37 -17.03 10.65
C ASN A 161 28.52 -16.06 10.93
N ASP A 162 29.03 -16.08 12.16
CA ASP A 162 30.16 -15.28 12.62
C ASP A 162 30.82 -15.87 13.88
N GLU A 163 31.89 -15.24 14.35
CA GLU A 163 32.66 -15.68 15.52
C GLU A 163 31.91 -15.51 16.86
N SER A 164 30.81 -14.75 16.90
CA SER A 164 30.03 -14.55 18.13
C SER A 164 29.30 -15.83 18.56
N GLU A 165 28.98 -16.70 17.61
CA GLU A 165 28.34 -17.99 17.88
C GLU A 165 29.27 -18.97 18.61
N LEU A 166 30.60 -18.83 18.46
CA LEU A 166 31.58 -19.66 19.17
C LEU A 166 31.59 -19.36 20.68
N TYR A 167 31.42 -18.09 21.05
CA TYR A 167 31.30 -17.68 22.45
C TYR A 167 30.00 -18.15 23.08
N LYS A 168 28.91 -18.17 22.31
CA LYS A 168 27.58 -18.57 22.79
C LYS A 168 27.51 -20.06 23.10
N GLU A 169 28.16 -20.88 22.27
CA GLU A 169 28.19 -22.34 22.44
C GLU A 169 29.40 -22.82 23.25
N GLU A 170 30.14 -21.88 23.86
CA GLU A 170 31.33 -22.14 24.71
C GLU A 170 32.41 -23.00 24.02
N ILE A 171 32.58 -22.84 22.69
CA ILE A 171 33.52 -23.62 21.89
C ILE A 171 34.95 -23.11 22.12
N SER A 172 35.71 -23.86 22.90
CA SER A 172 37.04 -23.51 23.41
C SER A 172 38.16 -24.35 22.81
N SER A 173 37.82 -25.33 21.97
CA SER A 173 38.81 -26.18 21.29
C SER A 173 38.45 -26.47 19.83
N TYR A 174 39.46 -26.89 19.07
CA TYR A 174 39.27 -27.29 17.67
C TYR A 174 38.38 -28.53 17.54
N GLU A 175 38.38 -29.41 18.53
CA GLU A 175 37.54 -30.62 18.55
C GLU A 175 36.07 -30.23 18.74
N GLU A 176 35.78 -29.35 19.71
CA GLU A 176 34.43 -28.81 19.95
C GLU A 176 33.87 -28.05 18.73
N LEU A 177 34.73 -27.30 18.03
CA LEU A 177 34.33 -26.59 16.81
C LEU A 177 33.86 -27.56 15.72
N ILE A 178 34.59 -28.66 15.53
CA ILE A 178 34.25 -29.68 14.53
C ILE A 178 32.99 -30.44 14.95
N GLU A 179 32.82 -30.75 16.24
CA GLU A 179 31.62 -31.41 16.75
C GLU A 179 30.36 -30.56 16.60
N GLU A 180 30.42 -29.28 16.94
CA GLU A 180 29.26 -28.39 16.77
C GLU A 180 28.97 -28.10 15.29
N ALA A 181 30.01 -27.97 14.44
CA ALA A 181 29.84 -27.89 12.99
C ALA A 181 29.12 -29.14 12.44
N LYS A 182 29.50 -30.33 12.92
CA LYS A 182 28.86 -31.60 12.56
C LYS A 182 27.40 -31.64 12.99
N LYS A 183 27.07 -31.23 14.21
CA LYS A 183 25.69 -31.17 14.71
C LYS A 183 24.82 -30.19 13.91
N ARG A 184 25.36 -29.02 13.55
CA ARG A 184 24.68 -28.06 12.68
C ARG A 184 24.46 -28.59 11.27
N PHE A 185 25.46 -29.28 10.73
CA PHE A 185 25.36 -29.98 9.46
C PHE A 185 24.28 -31.07 9.48
N GLU A 186 24.22 -31.88 10.54
CA GLU A 186 23.19 -32.91 10.73
C GLU A 186 21.77 -32.33 10.65
N ASN A 187 21.55 -31.16 11.27
CA ASN A 187 20.27 -30.45 11.23
C ASN A 187 19.90 -29.93 9.82
N LYS A 188 20.88 -29.67 8.96
CA LYS A 188 20.67 -29.22 7.58
C LYS A 188 20.42 -30.36 6.58
N ILE A 189 20.62 -31.63 6.96
CA ILE A 189 20.41 -32.76 6.06
C ILE A 189 18.98 -32.76 5.52
N ASN A 190 18.83 -33.04 4.22
CA ASN A 190 17.62 -32.81 3.43
C ASN A 190 17.37 -31.36 3.01
N SER A 191 18.33 -30.46 3.22
CA SER A 191 18.30 -29.07 2.74
C SER A 191 19.70 -28.56 2.39
N LEU A 192 20.63 -29.49 2.09
CA LEU A 192 22.03 -29.16 1.82
C LEU A 192 22.18 -28.51 0.45
N ASP A 193 23.01 -27.48 0.35
CA ASP A 193 23.44 -26.93 -0.93
C ASP A 193 24.78 -27.56 -1.40
N PRO A 194 25.23 -27.29 -2.65
CA PRO A 194 26.49 -27.85 -3.14
C PRO A 194 27.74 -27.43 -2.34
N GLU A 195 27.76 -26.26 -1.70
CA GLU A 195 28.89 -25.80 -0.91
C GLU A 195 28.89 -26.46 0.49
N ASP A 196 27.71 -26.64 1.09
CA ASP A 196 27.52 -27.44 2.31
C ASP A 196 28.09 -28.87 2.12
N LEU A 197 27.88 -29.48 0.94
CA LEU A 197 28.41 -30.82 0.63
C LEU A 197 29.93 -30.85 0.44
N LYS A 198 30.54 -29.80 -0.14
CA LYS A 198 32.00 -29.66 -0.22
C LYS A 198 32.60 -29.50 1.17
N ALA A 199 32.00 -28.63 1.99
CA ALA A 199 32.43 -28.43 3.37
C ALA A 199 32.33 -29.74 4.18
N ALA A 200 31.21 -30.47 4.04
CA ALA A 200 31.03 -31.77 4.67
C ALA A 200 32.07 -32.81 4.24
N ALA A 201 32.52 -32.78 2.98
CA ALA A 201 33.55 -33.67 2.49
C ALA A 201 34.92 -33.41 3.14
N ASN A 202 35.27 -32.15 3.36
CA ASN A 202 36.50 -31.77 4.08
C ASN A 202 36.44 -32.07 5.58
N LEU A 203 35.24 -32.28 6.13
CA LEU A 203 34.99 -32.68 7.53
C LEU A 203 34.76 -34.20 7.70
N ASP A 204 34.94 -35.00 6.65
CA ASP A 204 34.69 -36.45 6.65
C ASP A 204 33.24 -36.86 7.03
N LEU A 205 32.25 -36.01 6.73
CA LEU A 205 30.83 -36.21 7.09
C LEU A 205 29.97 -36.89 6.00
N ASN A 206 30.57 -37.30 4.88
CA ASN A 206 29.81 -37.84 3.73
C ASN A 206 29.00 -39.10 4.04
N GLU A 207 29.53 -40.01 4.87
CA GLU A 207 28.80 -41.23 5.26
C GLU A 207 27.50 -40.92 5.99
N LEU A 208 27.48 -39.78 6.69
CA LEU A 208 26.32 -39.33 7.44
C LEU A 208 25.22 -38.88 6.49
N VAL A 209 25.57 -38.14 5.42
CA VAL A 209 24.65 -37.79 4.32
C VAL A 209 24.10 -39.04 3.65
N GLU A 210 24.95 -40.02 3.36
CA GLU A 210 24.55 -41.27 2.70
C GLU A 210 23.49 -42.04 3.52
N LYS A 211 23.63 -42.05 4.86
CA LYS A 211 22.72 -42.75 5.77
C LYS A 211 21.44 -41.97 6.08
N GLN A 212 21.54 -40.66 6.27
CA GLN A 212 20.43 -39.86 6.83
C GLN A 212 19.64 -39.05 5.80
N SER A 213 20.25 -38.68 4.66
CA SER A 213 19.51 -37.93 3.64
C SER A 213 18.40 -38.78 3.03
N LYS A 214 17.29 -38.16 2.68
CA LYS A 214 16.18 -38.74 1.91
C LYS A 214 16.26 -38.35 0.44
N ARG A 215 17.18 -37.43 0.08
CA ARG A 215 17.31 -36.86 -1.26
C ARG A 215 18.43 -37.57 -2.03
N ASP A 216 18.08 -38.14 -3.18
CA ASP A 216 19.02 -38.93 -3.96
C ASP A 216 20.19 -38.10 -4.50
N TRP A 217 19.96 -36.82 -4.84
CA TRP A 217 21.01 -35.94 -5.35
C TRP A 217 22.06 -35.57 -4.28
N GLU A 218 21.65 -35.39 -3.01
CA GLU A 218 22.59 -35.14 -1.89
C GLU A 218 23.47 -36.36 -1.66
N LYS A 219 22.88 -37.57 -1.62
CA LYS A 219 23.62 -38.83 -1.48
C LYS A 219 24.60 -39.04 -2.63
N LEU A 220 24.12 -38.82 -3.85
CA LEU A 220 24.88 -39.10 -5.05
C LEU A 220 26.05 -38.12 -5.21
N ALA A 221 25.85 -36.83 -4.93
CA ALA A 221 26.92 -35.85 -4.90
C ALA A 221 27.92 -36.11 -3.75
N SER A 222 27.45 -36.51 -2.56
CA SER A 222 28.30 -36.88 -1.43
C SER A 222 29.21 -38.08 -1.76
N LYS A 223 28.66 -39.14 -2.35
CA LYS A 223 29.46 -40.31 -2.82
C LYS A 223 30.49 -39.92 -3.87
N ALA A 224 30.10 -39.05 -4.81
CA ALA A 224 30.96 -38.58 -5.89
C ALA A 224 32.16 -37.79 -5.35
N LEU A 225 31.96 -36.93 -4.36
CA LEU A 225 33.03 -36.18 -3.70
C LEU A 225 34.07 -37.09 -3.01
N GLN A 226 33.68 -38.29 -2.57
CA GLN A 226 34.59 -39.30 -2.02
C GLN A 226 35.27 -40.19 -3.07
N ASN A 227 35.12 -39.90 -4.37
CA ASN A 227 35.59 -40.76 -5.47
C ASN A 227 35.03 -42.20 -5.43
N LYS A 228 33.86 -42.43 -4.78
CA LYS A 228 33.16 -43.71 -4.86
C LYS A 228 32.56 -43.89 -6.25
N ASP A 229 32.51 -45.13 -6.75
CA ASP A 229 31.84 -45.42 -8.02
C ASP A 229 30.31 -45.24 -7.88
N ILE A 230 29.78 -44.26 -8.62
CA ILE A 230 28.36 -43.90 -8.66
C ILE A 230 27.66 -44.37 -9.94
N SER A 231 28.33 -45.17 -10.78
CA SER A 231 27.83 -45.50 -12.13
C SER A 231 26.49 -46.24 -12.09
N LYS A 232 26.29 -47.15 -11.12
CA LYS A 232 25.04 -47.91 -10.96
C LYS A 232 23.88 -47.02 -10.52
N GLU A 233 24.12 -46.11 -9.58
CA GLU A 233 23.11 -45.16 -9.11
C GLU A 233 22.74 -44.15 -10.19
N LEU A 234 23.71 -43.69 -10.96
CA LEU A 234 23.46 -42.83 -12.13
C LEU A 234 22.61 -43.56 -13.18
N ASP A 235 22.92 -44.82 -13.50
CA ASP A 235 22.12 -45.61 -14.43
C ASP A 235 20.69 -45.81 -13.93
N ASN A 236 20.52 -46.11 -12.64
CA ASN A 236 19.19 -46.24 -12.04
C ASN A 236 18.41 -44.91 -12.06
N LEU A 237 19.06 -43.78 -11.74
CA LEU A 237 18.47 -42.46 -11.81
C LEU A 237 18.03 -42.12 -13.24
N MET A 238 18.86 -42.44 -14.23
CA MET A 238 18.55 -42.22 -15.65
C MET A 238 17.39 -43.08 -16.15
N GLN A 239 17.23 -44.31 -15.66
CA GLN A 239 16.17 -45.23 -16.06
C GLN A 239 14.86 -44.96 -15.30
N ASN A 240 14.92 -44.91 -13.98
CA ASN A 240 13.76 -44.95 -13.08
C ASN A 240 13.52 -43.65 -12.30
N GLY A 241 14.51 -42.75 -12.24
CA GLY A 241 14.42 -41.49 -11.49
C GLY A 241 13.48 -40.46 -12.10
N SER A 242 12.94 -39.58 -11.25
CA SER A 242 12.08 -38.49 -11.69
C SER A 242 12.86 -37.44 -12.49
N PHE A 243 12.14 -36.61 -13.23
CA PHE A 243 12.75 -35.53 -14.01
C PHE A 243 13.46 -34.50 -13.11
N GLU A 244 12.87 -34.18 -11.96
CA GLU A 244 13.43 -33.23 -11.00
C GLU A 244 14.68 -33.79 -10.33
N ASP A 245 14.65 -35.05 -9.89
CA ASP A 245 15.81 -35.71 -9.27
C ASP A 245 17.00 -35.76 -10.23
N LEU A 246 16.74 -36.02 -11.52
CA LEU A 246 17.77 -36.02 -12.54
C LEU A 246 18.42 -34.64 -12.68
N ILE A 247 17.61 -33.58 -12.76
CA ILE A 247 18.11 -32.20 -12.89
C ILE A 247 18.87 -31.76 -11.65
N GLN A 248 18.32 -32.00 -10.46
CA GLN A 248 18.99 -31.64 -9.20
C GLN A 248 20.31 -32.41 -9.06
N SER A 249 20.33 -33.71 -9.36
CA SER A 249 21.57 -34.49 -9.36
C SER A 249 22.59 -33.95 -10.35
N MET A 250 22.18 -33.60 -11.57
CA MET A 250 23.08 -32.97 -12.55
C MET A 250 23.63 -31.63 -12.06
N LYS A 251 22.80 -30.79 -11.45
CA LYS A 251 23.23 -29.50 -10.90
C LYS A 251 24.24 -29.69 -9.77
N TYR A 252 23.90 -30.50 -8.78
CA TYR A 252 24.74 -30.73 -7.61
C TYR A 252 26.10 -31.29 -8.02
N LEU A 253 26.12 -32.35 -8.83
CA LEU A 253 27.36 -32.95 -9.35
C LEU A 253 28.24 -31.98 -10.15
N LYS A 254 27.62 -31.07 -10.90
CA LYS A 254 28.34 -30.04 -11.67
C LYS A 254 28.92 -28.98 -10.74
N ASP A 255 28.11 -28.46 -9.82
CA ASP A 255 28.50 -27.38 -8.91
C ASP A 255 29.52 -27.86 -7.85
N THR A 256 29.51 -29.15 -7.52
CA THR A 256 30.53 -29.83 -6.70
C THR A 256 31.81 -30.20 -7.46
N ASN A 257 31.86 -30.05 -8.79
CA ASN A 257 32.93 -30.52 -9.66
C ASN A 257 33.26 -32.03 -9.47
N SER A 258 32.29 -32.84 -9.08
CA SER A 258 32.52 -34.24 -8.68
C SER A 258 32.11 -35.26 -9.76
N ILE A 259 31.78 -34.81 -10.97
CA ILE A 259 31.42 -35.68 -12.10
C ILE A 259 32.37 -35.52 -13.27
N ASN A 260 32.70 -36.63 -13.94
CA ASN A 260 33.51 -36.60 -15.14
C ASN A 260 32.68 -36.18 -16.39
N GLN A 261 33.38 -35.74 -17.44
CA GLN A 261 32.71 -35.20 -18.63
C GLN A 261 31.85 -36.25 -19.35
N ASP A 262 32.28 -37.50 -19.44
CA ASP A 262 31.56 -38.54 -20.17
C ASP A 262 30.24 -38.93 -19.50
N GLN A 263 30.24 -39.09 -18.17
CA GLN A 263 29.04 -39.36 -17.38
C GLN A 263 28.05 -38.18 -17.48
N PHE A 264 28.54 -36.95 -17.38
CA PHE A 264 27.69 -35.76 -17.49
C PHE A 264 27.06 -35.63 -18.89
N GLN A 265 27.81 -35.99 -19.96
CA GLN A 265 27.26 -36.03 -21.31
C GLN A 265 26.21 -37.13 -21.49
N ASN A 266 26.37 -38.29 -20.85
CA ASN A 266 25.34 -39.33 -20.87
C ASN A 266 24.05 -38.87 -20.19
N MET A 267 24.16 -38.19 -19.04
CA MET A 267 23.00 -37.60 -18.35
C MET A 267 22.29 -36.56 -19.24
N LYS A 268 23.03 -35.69 -19.95
CA LYS A 268 22.45 -34.75 -20.92
C LYS A 268 21.64 -35.44 -22.02
N LYS A 269 22.17 -36.53 -22.59
CA LYS A 269 21.46 -37.32 -23.60
C LYS A 269 20.19 -37.98 -23.05
N ASN A 270 20.21 -38.43 -21.80
CA ASN A 270 19.00 -38.96 -21.14
C ASN A 270 17.96 -37.84 -20.91
N LEU A 271 18.41 -36.69 -20.38
CA LEU A 271 17.57 -35.53 -20.13
C LEU A 271 16.85 -35.06 -21.40
N GLN A 272 17.54 -35.01 -22.55
CA GLN A 272 16.95 -34.69 -23.84
C GLN A 272 15.73 -35.56 -24.19
N LYS A 273 15.73 -36.85 -23.79
CA LYS A 273 14.62 -37.78 -24.05
C LYS A 273 13.46 -37.57 -23.07
N LYS A 274 13.72 -37.07 -21.86
CA LYS A 274 12.72 -36.85 -20.81
C LYS A 274 12.02 -35.50 -20.91
N ILE A 275 12.61 -34.49 -21.56
CA ILE A 275 11.95 -33.19 -21.77
C ILE A 275 10.76 -33.35 -22.74
N GLN A 276 9.54 -33.14 -22.22
CA GLN A 276 8.29 -33.29 -22.96
C GLN A 276 7.57 -31.97 -23.22
N ASN A 277 7.84 -30.89 -22.49
CA ASN A 277 7.15 -29.59 -22.63
C ASN A 277 8.07 -28.40 -22.29
N LEU A 278 7.57 -27.17 -22.55
CA LEU A 278 8.31 -25.93 -22.35
C LEU A 278 8.63 -25.67 -20.87
N ASP A 279 7.75 -26.03 -19.93
CA ASP A 279 7.99 -25.92 -18.49
C ASP A 279 9.21 -26.74 -18.06
N GLN A 280 9.26 -28.01 -18.49
CA GLN A 280 10.38 -28.90 -18.24
C GLN A 280 11.66 -28.39 -18.89
N LEU A 281 11.58 -27.89 -20.12
CA LEU A 281 12.73 -27.28 -20.79
C LEU A 281 13.25 -26.07 -20.01
N PHE A 282 12.37 -25.18 -19.56
CA PHE A 282 12.74 -24.01 -18.77
C PHE A 282 13.34 -24.38 -17.43
N ASN A 283 12.75 -25.34 -16.70
CA ASN A 283 13.29 -25.80 -15.43
C ASN A 283 14.69 -26.43 -15.61
N ALA A 284 14.89 -27.20 -16.69
CA ALA A 284 16.19 -27.74 -17.04
C ALA A 284 17.22 -26.63 -17.37
N SER A 285 16.85 -25.65 -18.20
CA SER A 285 17.71 -24.51 -18.54
C SER A 285 18.10 -23.71 -17.30
N LYS A 286 17.15 -23.46 -16.39
CA LYS A 286 17.35 -22.73 -15.14
C LYS A 286 18.37 -23.40 -14.23
N ASN A 287 18.27 -24.70 -14.03
CA ASN A 287 19.18 -25.42 -13.14
C ASN A 287 20.55 -25.67 -13.77
N LEU A 288 20.63 -25.83 -15.09
CA LEU A 288 21.91 -26.11 -15.78
C LEU A 288 22.67 -24.86 -16.20
N GLY A 289 22.00 -23.70 -16.23
CA GLY A 289 22.53 -22.42 -16.71
C GLY A 289 22.59 -22.29 -18.24
N SER A 290 22.10 -23.28 -18.97
CA SER A 290 22.10 -23.32 -20.44
C SER A 290 20.95 -24.19 -20.95
N THR A 291 20.40 -23.88 -22.12
CA THR A 291 19.36 -24.71 -22.73
C THR A 291 19.91 -26.08 -23.14
N PRO A 292 19.42 -27.20 -22.56
CA PRO A 292 19.81 -28.54 -22.99
C PRO A 292 19.25 -28.84 -24.39
N ASP A 293 19.82 -29.84 -25.08
CA ASP A 293 19.21 -30.33 -26.31
C ASP A 293 17.83 -30.95 -26.04
N PHE A 294 16.87 -30.73 -26.94
CA PHE A 294 15.50 -31.24 -26.80
C PHE A 294 14.88 -31.53 -28.16
N LYS A 295 13.82 -32.36 -28.18
CA LYS A 295 13.04 -32.64 -29.38
C LYS A 295 12.01 -31.54 -29.61
N LYS A 296 12.39 -30.51 -30.37
CA LYS A 296 11.57 -29.31 -30.61
C LYS A 296 10.10 -29.59 -30.95
N GLU A 297 9.86 -30.44 -31.95
CA GLU A 297 8.50 -30.74 -32.44
C GLU A 297 7.60 -31.35 -31.36
N SER A 298 8.07 -32.37 -30.63
CA SER A 298 7.28 -33.02 -29.58
C SER A 298 7.03 -32.08 -28.40
N VAL A 299 8.06 -31.32 -28.00
CA VAL A 299 7.98 -30.38 -26.88
C VAL A 299 6.94 -29.28 -27.16
N LEU A 300 6.97 -28.68 -28.35
CA LEU A 300 6.00 -27.66 -28.73
C LEU A 300 4.58 -28.23 -28.82
N ASN A 301 4.39 -29.39 -29.45
CA ASN A 301 3.08 -30.04 -29.55
C ASN A 301 2.45 -30.32 -28.18
N ASN A 302 3.21 -30.94 -27.29
CA ASN A 302 2.73 -31.27 -25.96
C ASN A 302 2.42 -30.01 -25.14
N SER A 303 3.22 -28.96 -25.28
CA SER A 303 3.00 -27.70 -24.56
C SER A 303 1.71 -27.01 -25.02
N ILE A 304 1.46 -26.97 -26.34
CA ILE A 304 0.24 -26.39 -26.92
C ILE A 304 -1.02 -27.14 -26.45
N ASN A 305 -0.94 -28.46 -26.30
CA ASN A 305 -2.09 -29.29 -25.91
C ASN A 305 -2.41 -29.24 -24.41
N ASN A 306 -1.41 -28.94 -23.56
CA ASN A 306 -1.55 -29.05 -22.10
C ASN A 306 -1.67 -27.71 -21.38
N SER A 307 -1.23 -26.61 -22.00
CA SER A 307 -1.15 -25.29 -21.37
C SER A 307 -1.69 -24.17 -22.26
N SER A 308 -2.06 -23.05 -21.65
CA SER A 308 -2.61 -21.89 -22.39
C SER A 308 -1.57 -21.24 -23.30
N PHE A 309 -2.05 -20.49 -24.30
CA PHE A 309 -1.18 -19.70 -25.19
C PHE A 309 -0.30 -18.73 -24.41
N ASP A 310 -0.87 -17.99 -23.46
CA ASP A 310 -0.15 -16.97 -22.68
C ASP A 310 0.97 -17.60 -21.83
N HIS A 311 0.69 -18.73 -21.18
CA HIS A 311 1.69 -19.48 -20.40
C HIS A 311 2.85 -19.94 -21.28
N ASN A 312 2.54 -20.62 -22.39
CA ASN A 312 3.54 -21.13 -23.32
C ASN A 312 4.37 -20.01 -23.96
N PHE A 313 3.73 -18.89 -24.31
CA PHE A 313 4.42 -17.74 -24.90
C PHE A 313 5.34 -17.07 -23.88
N ASN A 314 4.93 -16.94 -22.63
CA ASN A 314 5.76 -16.38 -21.55
C ASN A 314 6.99 -17.25 -21.27
N ILE A 315 6.82 -18.58 -21.22
CA ILE A 315 7.96 -19.49 -21.04
C ILE A 315 8.90 -19.42 -22.25
N ALA A 316 8.36 -19.44 -23.47
CA ALA A 316 9.16 -19.27 -24.68
C ALA A 316 9.90 -17.91 -24.68
N ASN A 317 9.27 -16.85 -24.19
CA ASN A 317 9.89 -15.54 -24.03
C ASN A 317 11.04 -15.57 -23.03
N ALA A 318 10.86 -16.21 -21.87
CA ALA A 318 11.93 -16.38 -20.89
C ALA A 318 13.09 -17.21 -21.45
N LEU A 319 12.79 -18.27 -22.20
CA LEU A 319 13.80 -19.09 -22.86
C LEU A 319 14.60 -18.30 -23.92
N ASP A 320 13.92 -17.48 -24.72
CA ASP A 320 14.56 -16.63 -25.72
C ASP A 320 15.43 -15.54 -25.07
N GLN A 321 14.95 -14.91 -23.99
CA GLN A 321 15.64 -13.80 -23.31
C GLN A 321 16.85 -14.26 -22.50
N TYR A 322 16.69 -15.30 -21.67
CA TYR A 322 17.75 -15.72 -20.74
C TYR A 322 18.71 -16.75 -21.34
N TYR A 323 18.29 -17.51 -22.35
CA TYR A 323 19.08 -18.60 -22.91
C TYR A 323 19.24 -18.55 -24.44
N GLY A 324 18.84 -17.45 -25.09
CA GLY A 324 19.12 -17.19 -26.50
C GLY A 324 18.41 -18.13 -27.48
N THR A 325 17.28 -18.73 -27.11
CA THR A 325 16.48 -19.55 -28.04
C THR A 325 15.69 -18.70 -29.05
N ASN A 326 15.00 -19.35 -29.98
CA ASN A 326 14.00 -18.73 -30.86
C ASN A 326 12.66 -19.50 -30.80
N LEU A 327 12.18 -19.78 -29.60
CA LEU A 327 11.00 -20.60 -29.34
C LEU A 327 9.70 -19.84 -29.54
N ARG A 328 9.65 -18.51 -29.36
CA ARG A 328 8.42 -17.74 -29.61
C ARG A 328 7.97 -17.82 -31.06
N GLU A 329 8.90 -17.64 -32.01
CA GLU A 329 8.59 -17.70 -33.43
C GLU A 329 8.13 -19.11 -33.83
N GLU A 330 8.83 -20.14 -33.35
CA GLU A 330 8.54 -21.54 -33.65
C GLU A 330 7.21 -21.99 -33.03
N LEU A 331 6.89 -21.54 -31.81
CA LEU A 331 5.60 -21.75 -31.16
C LEU A 331 4.46 -21.15 -32.01
N LEU A 332 4.60 -19.90 -32.47
CA LEU A 332 3.60 -19.23 -33.31
C LEU A 332 3.43 -19.92 -34.67
N LYS A 333 4.51 -20.38 -35.30
CA LYS A 333 4.45 -21.20 -36.52
C LYS A 333 3.68 -22.49 -36.26
N LYS A 334 3.98 -23.17 -35.15
CA LYS A 334 3.34 -24.44 -34.82
C LYS A 334 1.85 -24.31 -34.54
N ILE A 335 1.45 -23.30 -33.78
CA ILE A 335 0.04 -22.99 -33.53
C ILE A 335 -0.71 -22.74 -34.84
N ASN A 336 -0.11 -22.01 -35.80
CA ASN A 336 -0.73 -21.82 -37.12
C ASN A 336 -0.89 -23.14 -37.89
N GLN A 337 0.08 -24.04 -37.81
CA GLN A 337 0.00 -25.36 -38.44
C GLN A 337 -1.10 -26.22 -37.79
N MET A 338 -1.14 -26.32 -36.46
CA MET A 338 -2.11 -27.15 -35.73
C MET A 338 -3.55 -26.63 -35.80
N LYS A 339 -3.74 -25.31 -35.98
CA LYS A 339 -5.06 -24.69 -36.20
C LYS A 339 -5.72 -25.11 -37.53
N SER A 340 -4.97 -25.64 -38.49
CA SER A 340 -5.56 -26.24 -39.70
C SER A 340 -6.29 -27.56 -39.40
N GLN A 341 -6.03 -28.15 -38.22
CA GLN A 341 -6.53 -29.46 -37.80
C GLN A 341 -7.42 -29.41 -36.54
N SER A 342 -7.49 -28.26 -35.83
CA SER A 342 -8.21 -28.13 -34.54
C SER A 342 -8.90 -26.77 -34.35
N LYS A 343 -10.00 -26.74 -33.58
CA LYS A 343 -10.75 -25.52 -33.15
C LYS A 343 -10.06 -24.79 -31.98
N MET A 344 -8.75 -24.63 -31.98
CA MET A 344 -8.10 -23.81 -30.94
C MET A 344 -8.44 -22.34 -31.23
N ASN A 345 -9.20 -21.65 -30.36
CA ASN A 345 -9.46 -20.22 -30.50
C ASN A 345 -8.54 -19.43 -29.55
N ILE A 346 -7.89 -18.37 -30.04
CA ILE A 346 -7.00 -17.54 -29.22
C ILE A 346 -7.61 -16.14 -29.19
N PRO A 347 -7.96 -15.60 -28.00
CA PRO A 347 -8.56 -14.28 -27.87
C PRO A 347 -7.65 -13.16 -28.42
N LEU A 348 -8.27 -12.04 -28.81
CA LEU A 348 -7.56 -10.84 -29.28
C LEU A 348 -6.67 -10.25 -28.18
N GLU A 349 -7.13 -10.28 -26.92
CA GLU A 349 -6.40 -9.82 -25.73
C GLU A 349 -5.08 -10.57 -25.55
N SER A 350 -5.13 -11.90 -25.62
CA SER A 350 -3.94 -12.74 -25.50
C SER A 350 -2.93 -12.45 -26.61
N LEU A 351 -3.39 -12.27 -27.85
CA LEU A 351 -2.51 -11.96 -28.99
C LEU A 351 -1.92 -10.54 -28.94
N THR A 352 -2.67 -9.57 -28.42
CA THR A 352 -2.20 -8.18 -28.27
C THR A 352 -1.23 -8.04 -27.11
N LYS A 353 -1.47 -8.72 -25.98
CA LYS A 353 -0.54 -8.82 -24.84
C LYS A 353 0.78 -9.46 -25.25
N ASN A 354 0.72 -10.54 -26.03
CA ASN A 354 1.86 -11.33 -26.48
C ASN A 354 2.21 -11.05 -27.95
N ALA A 355 2.35 -9.76 -28.29
CA ALA A 355 2.55 -9.31 -29.65
C ALA A 355 3.97 -9.55 -30.19
N MET A 356 4.07 -10.08 -31.41
CA MET A 356 5.33 -10.28 -32.11
C MET A 356 5.21 -9.85 -33.57
N ALA A 357 6.17 -9.07 -34.07
CA ALA A 357 6.18 -8.57 -35.44
C ALA A 357 6.65 -9.65 -36.43
N ASN A 358 5.81 -10.66 -36.69
CA ASN A 358 6.10 -11.71 -37.68
C ASN A 358 4.84 -12.17 -38.44
N LYS A 359 5.05 -12.93 -39.52
CA LYS A 359 3.96 -13.43 -40.39
C LYS A 359 2.98 -14.33 -39.64
N SER A 360 3.49 -15.17 -38.74
CA SER A 360 2.70 -16.14 -37.97
C SER A 360 1.73 -15.46 -37.01
N TRP A 361 2.17 -14.44 -36.29
CA TRP A 361 1.34 -13.64 -35.41
C TRP A 361 0.27 -12.87 -36.20
N ASN A 362 0.65 -12.24 -37.33
CA ASN A 362 -0.31 -11.52 -38.19
C ASN A 362 -1.46 -12.42 -38.67
N ALA A 363 -1.15 -13.67 -39.03
CA ALA A 363 -2.16 -14.63 -39.44
C ALA A 363 -3.13 -15.00 -38.29
N LEU A 364 -2.59 -15.20 -37.09
CA LEU A 364 -3.39 -15.50 -35.90
C LEU A 364 -4.29 -14.32 -35.51
N PHE A 365 -3.74 -13.10 -35.51
CA PHE A 365 -4.49 -11.89 -35.22
C PHE A 365 -5.63 -11.66 -36.21
N LYS A 366 -5.35 -11.76 -37.52
CA LYS A 366 -6.38 -11.60 -38.56
C LYS A 366 -7.53 -12.59 -38.38
N LYS A 367 -7.22 -13.85 -38.05
CA LYS A 367 -8.23 -14.87 -37.80
C LYS A 367 -9.03 -14.58 -36.54
N ALA A 368 -8.38 -14.27 -35.42
CA ALA A 368 -9.06 -13.92 -34.17
C ALA A 368 -10.00 -12.72 -34.34
N LEU A 369 -9.59 -11.72 -35.14
CA LEU A 369 -10.44 -10.59 -35.49
C LEU A 369 -11.65 -11.01 -36.32
N GLN A 370 -11.46 -11.90 -37.30
CA GLN A 370 -12.58 -12.45 -38.08
C GLN A 370 -13.56 -13.24 -37.22
N ASP A 371 -13.05 -14.04 -36.28
CA ASP A 371 -13.87 -14.80 -35.34
C ASP A 371 -14.67 -13.85 -34.43
N ALA A 372 -14.06 -12.78 -33.92
CA ALA A 372 -14.74 -11.74 -33.14
C ALA A 372 -15.80 -10.98 -33.95
N ILE A 373 -15.54 -10.69 -35.23
CA ILE A 373 -16.52 -10.08 -36.16
C ILE A 373 -17.72 -11.01 -36.34
N MET A 374 -17.48 -12.30 -36.58
CA MET A 374 -18.56 -13.30 -36.74
C MET A 374 -19.37 -13.45 -35.46
N GLU A 375 -18.72 -13.42 -34.31
CA GLU A 375 -19.39 -13.45 -33.00
C GLU A 375 -20.29 -12.23 -32.81
N ALA A 376 -19.77 -11.01 -33.04
CA ALA A 376 -20.52 -9.76 -32.97
C ALA A 376 -21.74 -9.77 -33.91
N GLN A 377 -21.56 -10.26 -35.15
CA GLN A 377 -22.62 -10.34 -36.15
C GLN A 377 -23.73 -11.33 -35.78
N ASN A 378 -23.40 -12.42 -35.08
CA ASN A 378 -24.34 -13.46 -34.68
C ASN A 378 -25.06 -13.16 -33.34
N GLN A 379 -24.74 -12.07 -32.66
CA GLN A 379 -25.44 -11.68 -31.44
C GLN A 379 -26.91 -11.32 -31.73
N LYS A 380 -27.78 -11.44 -30.71
CA LYS A 380 -29.19 -11.03 -30.80
C LYS A 380 -29.36 -9.55 -31.22
N ARG A 381 -28.39 -8.70 -30.86
CA ARG A 381 -28.32 -7.29 -31.24
C ARG A 381 -26.95 -7.01 -31.86
N PRO A 382 -26.80 -7.16 -33.18
CA PRO A 382 -25.50 -7.00 -33.84
C PRO A 382 -24.88 -5.60 -33.63
N SER A 383 -25.69 -4.55 -33.56
CA SER A 383 -25.23 -3.18 -33.25
C SER A 383 -24.54 -3.04 -31.91
N GLU A 384 -25.08 -3.66 -30.86
CA GLU A 384 -24.42 -3.69 -29.54
C GLU A 384 -23.16 -4.58 -29.55
N GLY A 385 -23.18 -5.69 -30.28
CA GLY A 385 -22.01 -6.53 -30.48
C GLY A 385 -20.85 -5.79 -31.13
N PHE A 386 -21.12 -5.02 -32.20
CA PHE A 386 -20.11 -4.20 -32.85
C PHE A 386 -19.67 -3.00 -32.00
N LYS A 387 -20.57 -2.36 -31.22
CA LYS A 387 -20.17 -1.33 -30.23
C LYS A 387 -19.18 -1.88 -29.21
N SER A 388 -19.45 -3.08 -28.67
CA SER A 388 -18.55 -3.76 -27.74
C SER A 388 -17.20 -4.05 -28.40
N LEU A 389 -17.20 -4.57 -29.63
CA LEU A 389 -15.97 -4.85 -30.38
C LEU A 389 -15.17 -3.57 -30.70
N SER A 390 -15.83 -2.48 -31.10
CA SER A 390 -15.18 -1.18 -31.32
C SER A 390 -14.51 -0.65 -30.06
N HIS A 391 -15.18 -0.75 -28.91
CA HIS A 391 -14.62 -0.34 -27.62
C HIS A 391 -13.43 -1.21 -27.21
N GLN A 392 -13.56 -2.54 -27.33
CA GLN A 392 -12.49 -3.49 -27.07
C GLN A 392 -11.26 -3.19 -27.93
N LEU A 393 -11.43 -2.99 -29.25
CA LEU A 393 -10.31 -2.65 -30.14
C LEU A 393 -9.67 -1.30 -29.81
N GLN A 394 -10.45 -0.32 -29.41
CA GLN A 394 -9.93 0.98 -28.97
C GLN A 394 -9.11 0.85 -27.67
N GLN A 395 -9.59 0.08 -26.69
CA GLN A 395 -8.84 -0.21 -25.47
C GLN A 395 -7.56 -0.99 -25.77
N LEU A 396 -7.63 -1.99 -26.65
CA LEU A 396 -6.47 -2.78 -27.07
C LEU A 396 -5.44 -1.90 -27.78
N LYS A 397 -5.87 -1.02 -28.68
CA LYS A 397 -4.98 -0.06 -29.36
C LYS A 397 -4.20 0.80 -28.37
N ASN A 398 -4.86 1.28 -27.31
CA ASN A 398 -4.26 2.16 -26.30
C ASN A 398 -3.35 1.40 -25.32
N SER A 399 -3.61 0.11 -25.06
CA SER A 399 -2.82 -0.73 -24.14
C SER A 399 -1.69 -1.52 -24.81
N CYS A 400 -1.63 -1.55 -26.14
CA CYS A 400 -0.58 -2.22 -26.90
C CYS A 400 0.80 -1.56 -26.69
N GLN A 401 1.72 -2.26 -26.00
CA GLN A 401 3.12 -1.85 -25.92
C GLN A 401 3.87 -2.04 -27.26
N ASN A 402 3.38 -2.92 -28.13
CA ASN A 402 4.02 -3.22 -29.42
C ASN A 402 3.45 -2.35 -30.55
N ASN A 403 4.31 -1.51 -31.15
CA ASN A 403 3.93 -0.61 -32.25
C ASN A 403 3.30 -1.31 -33.45
N HIS A 404 3.84 -2.48 -33.86
CA HIS A 404 3.30 -3.25 -34.98
C HIS A 404 1.89 -3.76 -34.69
N CYS A 405 1.64 -4.19 -33.45
CA CYS A 405 0.32 -4.61 -33.00
C CYS A 405 -0.68 -3.45 -33.00
N SER A 406 -0.31 -2.32 -32.38
CA SER A 406 -1.15 -1.11 -32.34
C SER A 406 -1.53 -0.62 -33.74
N GLN A 407 -0.59 -0.66 -34.70
CA GLN A 407 -0.86 -0.34 -36.10
C GLN A 407 -1.87 -1.31 -36.73
N LYS A 408 -1.75 -2.62 -36.48
CA LYS A 408 -2.67 -3.63 -37.02
C LYS A 408 -4.07 -3.50 -36.46
N VAL A 409 -4.21 -3.22 -35.17
CA VAL A 409 -5.49 -2.89 -34.54
C VAL A 409 -6.07 -1.63 -35.17
N SER A 410 -5.29 -0.56 -35.28
CA SER A 410 -5.73 0.72 -35.87
C SER A 410 -6.23 0.59 -37.31
N GLN A 411 -5.58 -0.26 -38.13
CA GLN A 411 -6.01 -0.53 -39.51
C GLN A 411 -7.38 -1.23 -39.59
N SER A 412 -7.80 -1.94 -38.55
CA SER A 412 -9.09 -2.65 -38.52
C SER A 412 -10.26 -1.80 -38.02
N ILE A 413 -10.00 -0.79 -37.19
CA ILE A 413 -11.04 0.02 -36.56
C ILE A 413 -12.05 0.63 -37.55
N PRO A 414 -11.65 1.23 -38.70
CA PRO A 414 -12.61 1.83 -39.62
C PRO A 414 -13.65 0.85 -40.17
N ASP A 415 -13.24 -0.38 -40.49
CA ASP A 415 -14.16 -1.42 -40.98
C ASP A 415 -15.16 -1.85 -39.90
N ILE A 416 -14.71 -1.96 -38.65
CA ILE A 416 -15.58 -2.30 -37.51
C ILE A 416 -16.57 -1.17 -37.20
N VAL A 417 -16.11 0.09 -37.24
CA VAL A 417 -16.97 1.27 -37.08
C VAL A 417 -18.06 1.29 -38.15
N LYS A 418 -17.71 1.03 -39.40
CA LYS A 418 -18.68 0.94 -40.50
C LYS A 418 -19.70 -0.18 -40.26
N LYS A 419 -19.25 -1.38 -39.89
CA LYS A 419 -20.14 -2.51 -39.56
C LYS A 419 -21.08 -2.19 -38.38
N ALA A 420 -20.60 -1.44 -37.39
CA ALA A 420 -21.44 -0.97 -36.28
C ALA A 420 -22.61 -0.13 -36.79
N LEU A 421 -22.35 0.85 -37.67
CA LEU A 421 -23.40 1.68 -38.28
C LEU A 421 -24.35 0.84 -39.15
N GLU A 422 -23.82 -0.02 -40.03
CA GLU A 422 -24.60 -0.86 -40.95
C GLU A 422 -25.57 -1.80 -40.23
N SER A 423 -25.20 -2.25 -39.02
CA SER A 423 -25.97 -3.19 -38.21
C SER A 423 -27.14 -2.58 -37.41
N THR A 424 -27.33 -1.26 -37.48
CA THR A 424 -28.44 -0.57 -36.80
C THR A 424 -29.77 -0.77 -37.53
N ASN A 425 -30.88 -0.90 -36.79
CA ASN A 425 -32.19 -1.23 -37.38
C ASN A 425 -33.20 -0.09 -37.35
N ASP A 426 -32.96 0.95 -36.54
CA ASP A 426 -33.86 2.09 -36.38
C ASP A 426 -33.09 3.39 -36.12
N PRO A 427 -33.71 4.57 -36.34
CA PRO A 427 -33.08 5.87 -36.13
C PRO A 427 -32.48 6.09 -34.73
N SER A 428 -33.13 5.55 -33.69
CA SER A 428 -32.65 5.69 -32.31
C SER A 428 -31.36 4.90 -32.09
N GLN A 429 -31.28 3.69 -32.65
CA GLN A 429 -30.07 2.87 -32.61
C GLN A 429 -28.92 3.52 -33.39
N LEU A 430 -29.18 4.13 -34.54
CA LEU A 430 -28.16 4.86 -35.28
C LEU A 430 -27.60 6.03 -34.48
N ARG A 431 -28.48 6.88 -33.91
CA ARG A 431 -28.06 8.01 -33.05
C ARG A 431 -27.22 7.53 -31.87
N ASN A 432 -27.71 6.52 -31.13
CA ASN A 432 -26.99 5.95 -29.99
C ASN A 432 -25.61 5.40 -30.38
N THR A 433 -25.51 4.75 -31.54
CA THR A 433 -24.26 4.14 -32.01
C THR A 433 -23.24 5.20 -32.41
N VAL A 434 -23.66 6.24 -33.15
CA VAL A 434 -22.80 7.38 -33.51
C VAL A 434 -22.28 8.11 -32.26
N GLU A 435 -23.16 8.39 -31.29
CA GLU A 435 -22.78 9.05 -30.05
C GLU A 435 -21.83 8.20 -29.20
N PHE A 436 -22.09 6.90 -29.10
CA PHE A 436 -21.21 5.97 -28.40
C PHE A 436 -19.81 5.94 -29.01
N LEU A 437 -19.70 5.82 -30.34
CA LEU A 437 -18.42 5.77 -31.04
C LEU A 437 -17.60 7.04 -30.81
N ARG A 438 -18.23 8.22 -30.92
CA ARG A 438 -17.58 9.50 -30.62
C ARG A 438 -17.14 9.59 -29.16
N LYS A 439 -17.98 9.14 -28.22
CA LYS A 439 -17.65 9.13 -26.78
C LYS A 439 -16.37 8.34 -26.48
N ILE A 440 -16.11 7.25 -27.21
CA ILE A 440 -14.90 6.42 -27.05
C ILE A 440 -13.72 6.91 -27.91
N GLY A 441 -13.84 8.08 -28.56
CA GLY A 441 -12.80 8.70 -29.37
C GLY A 441 -12.67 8.13 -30.79
N LEU A 442 -13.72 7.51 -31.33
CA LEU A 442 -13.80 7.04 -32.71
C LEU A 442 -14.75 7.93 -33.52
N GLU A 443 -14.25 8.52 -34.61
CA GLU A 443 -15.07 9.35 -35.50
C GLU A 443 -15.65 8.50 -36.65
N PRO A 444 -16.97 8.32 -36.73
CA PRO A 444 -17.59 7.62 -37.84
C PRO A 444 -17.59 8.49 -39.10
N ASN A 445 -17.47 7.87 -40.27
CA ASN A 445 -17.48 8.58 -41.55
C ASN A 445 -18.86 9.21 -41.83
N PRO A 446 -18.95 10.51 -42.14
CA PRO A 446 -20.19 11.20 -42.49
C PRO A 446 -21.03 10.51 -43.57
N GLU A 447 -20.40 9.95 -44.60
CA GLU A 447 -21.12 9.29 -45.70
C GLU A 447 -21.77 7.97 -45.27
N ASP A 448 -21.16 7.23 -44.35
CA ASP A 448 -21.74 6.01 -43.80
C ASP A 448 -22.97 6.35 -42.92
N ILE A 449 -22.90 7.43 -42.13
CA ILE A 449 -24.04 7.94 -41.34
C ILE A 449 -25.17 8.38 -42.27
N LYS A 450 -24.86 9.16 -43.32
CA LYS A 450 -25.83 9.66 -44.28
C LYS A 450 -26.55 8.53 -45.00
N THR A 451 -25.79 7.55 -45.51
CA THR A 451 -26.31 6.40 -46.23
C THR A 451 -27.25 5.59 -45.34
N LYS A 452 -26.82 5.30 -44.10
CA LYS A 452 -27.64 4.50 -43.18
C LYS A 452 -28.87 5.26 -42.69
N GLY A 453 -28.74 6.54 -42.33
CA GLY A 453 -29.86 7.36 -41.86
C GLY A 453 -30.96 7.51 -42.93
N THR A 454 -30.56 7.70 -44.19
CA THR A 454 -31.50 7.76 -45.33
C THR A 454 -32.24 6.44 -45.49
N ASN A 455 -31.54 5.30 -45.39
CA ASN A 455 -32.15 3.97 -45.47
C ASN A 455 -33.13 3.68 -44.32
N LEU A 456 -32.97 4.35 -43.17
CA LEU A 456 -33.84 4.22 -42.01
C LEU A 456 -35.01 5.23 -42.01
N GLY A 457 -35.12 6.06 -43.05
CA GLY A 457 -36.20 7.06 -43.19
C GLY A 457 -36.07 8.24 -42.24
N MET A 458 -34.86 8.55 -41.76
CA MET A 458 -34.62 9.74 -40.94
C MET A 458 -34.79 11.02 -41.76
N ASN A 459 -35.28 12.08 -41.12
CA ASN A 459 -35.36 13.38 -41.79
C ASN A 459 -33.96 13.93 -42.06
N GLU A 460 -33.79 14.69 -43.15
CA GLU A 460 -32.49 15.30 -43.49
C GLU A 460 -31.94 16.13 -42.32
N ASP A 461 -32.77 16.92 -41.64
CA ASP A 461 -32.40 17.70 -40.44
C ASP A 461 -31.79 16.80 -39.34
N GLU A 462 -32.30 15.58 -39.15
CA GLU A 462 -31.80 14.63 -38.14
C GLU A 462 -30.51 13.92 -38.57
N ILE A 463 -30.36 13.65 -39.87
CA ILE A 463 -29.13 13.08 -40.42
C ILE A 463 -28.00 14.12 -40.37
N TYR A 464 -28.28 15.36 -40.76
CA TYR A 464 -27.32 16.45 -40.65
C TYR A 464 -26.94 16.67 -39.18
N GLU A 465 -27.88 16.64 -38.22
CA GLU A 465 -27.58 16.71 -36.79
C GLU A 465 -26.56 15.64 -36.32
N LEU A 466 -26.64 14.42 -36.87
CA LEU A 466 -25.68 13.35 -36.57
C LEU A 466 -24.31 13.59 -37.21
N ILE A 467 -24.27 14.17 -38.40
CA ILE A 467 -23.04 14.50 -39.12
C ILE A 467 -22.37 15.73 -38.49
N GLU A 468 -23.08 16.86 -38.51
CA GLU A 468 -22.64 18.18 -38.04
C GLU A 468 -23.85 19.07 -37.65
N PRO A 469 -23.97 19.50 -36.39
CA PRO A 469 -25.04 20.41 -35.97
C PRO A 469 -24.82 21.82 -36.54
N ASN A 470 -25.90 22.57 -36.85
CA ASN A 470 -25.83 23.97 -37.27
C ASN A 470 -26.78 24.90 -36.49
N TYR A 471 -26.48 26.20 -36.47
CA TYR A 471 -27.26 27.23 -35.76
C TYR A 471 -28.74 27.32 -36.20
N GLN A 472 -29.03 27.18 -37.50
CA GLN A 472 -30.39 27.34 -38.02
C GLN A 472 -31.33 26.23 -37.54
N LEU A 473 -30.82 25.00 -37.42
CA LEU A 473 -31.55 23.89 -36.86
C LEU A 473 -31.93 24.16 -35.39
N LEU A 474 -30.96 24.60 -34.57
CA LEU A 474 -31.20 24.93 -33.17
C LEU A 474 -32.29 26.01 -33.03
N LYS A 475 -32.19 27.09 -33.81
CA LYS A 475 -33.18 28.17 -33.82
C LYS A 475 -34.60 27.67 -34.16
N LYS A 476 -34.73 26.88 -35.23
CA LYS A 476 -36.00 26.29 -35.66
C LYS A 476 -36.62 25.37 -34.60
N LEU A 477 -35.79 24.58 -33.91
CA LEU A 477 -36.24 23.71 -32.81
C LEU A 477 -36.79 24.52 -31.63
N ILE A 478 -36.09 25.59 -31.24
CA ILE A 478 -36.54 26.51 -30.18
C ILE A 478 -37.88 27.15 -30.54
N GLU A 479 -38.00 27.72 -31.74
CA GLU A 479 -39.22 28.40 -32.22
C GLU A 479 -40.43 27.46 -32.31
N GLN A 480 -40.21 26.20 -32.71
CA GLN A 480 -41.27 25.21 -32.85
C GLN A 480 -41.59 24.44 -31.55
N LYS A 481 -40.92 24.75 -30.43
CA LYS A 481 -40.96 23.97 -29.18
C LYS A 481 -40.70 22.48 -29.39
N LYS A 482 -39.76 22.15 -30.26
CA LYS A 482 -39.37 20.77 -30.54
C LYS A 482 -38.02 20.48 -29.88
N GLY A 483 -37.99 19.47 -29.01
CA GLY A 483 -36.79 19.08 -28.27
C GLY A 483 -36.96 19.35 -26.77
N ASP A 484 -36.53 18.39 -25.97
CA ASP A 484 -36.43 18.52 -24.52
C ASP A 484 -35.15 19.27 -24.13
N PHE A 485 -35.00 19.54 -22.82
CA PHE A 485 -33.83 20.19 -22.24
C PHE A 485 -32.51 19.56 -22.72
N ASP A 486 -32.38 18.24 -22.59
CA ASP A 486 -31.14 17.52 -22.85
C ASP A 486 -30.75 17.60 -24.33
N ARG A 487 -31.73 17.46 -25.25
CA ARG A 487 -31.49 17.62 -26.68
C ARG A 487 -30.99 19.02 -27.02
N LEU A 488 -31.66 20.05 -26.49
CA LEU A 488 -31.27 21.45 -26.75
C LEU A 488 -29.90 21.77 -26.16
N GLN A 489 -29.62 21.32 -24.93
CA GLN A 489 -28.35 21.54 -24.27
C GLN A 489 -27.19 20.86 -25.02
N ASN A 490 -27.38 19.64 -25.52
CA ASN A 490 -26.37 18.93 -26.30
C ASN A 490 -26.07 19.64 -27.64
N LEU A 491 -27.10 20.13 -28.34
CA LEU A 491 -26.93 20.92 -29.56
C LEU A 491 -26.16 22.22 -29.27
N ILE A 492 -26.55 22.94 -28.22
CA ILE A 492 -25.88 24.17 -27.79
C ILE A 492 -24.39 23.90 -27.47
N LYS A 493 -24.09 22.82 -26.74
CA LYS A 493 -22.69 22.43 -26.44
C LYS A 493 -21.87 22.15 -27.69
N ARG A 494 -22.44 21.47 -28.69
CA ARG A 494 -21.74 21.20 -29.96
C ARG A 494 -21.54 22.48 -30.79
N LEU A 495 -22.47 23.43 -30.70
CA LEU A 495 -22.41 24.72 -31.38
C LEU A 495 -21.67 25.81 -30.59
N LYS A 496 -20.93 25.45 -29.54
CA LYS A 496 -20.32 26.41 -28.62
C LYS A 496 -19.49 27.49 -29.32
N GLU A 497 -18.73 27.13 -30.35
CA GLU A 497 -17.88 28.07 -31.10
C GLU A 497 -18.67 29.01 -32.00
N GLU A 498 -19.87 28.58 -32.41
CA GLU A 498 -20.78 29.34 -33.26
C GLU A 498 -21.72 30.29 -32.49
N LEU A 499 -21.82 30.14 -31.16
CA LEU A 499 -22.76 30.88 -30.32
C LEU A 499 -22.09 32.10 -29.69
N ASN A 500 -22.05 33.21 -30.43
CA ASN A 500 -21.68 34.52 -29.89
C ASN A 500 -22.86 35.18 -29.13
N TYR A 501 -22.58 36.31 -28.45
CA TYR A 501 -23.59 37.02 -27.65
C TYR A 501 -24.86 37.37 -28.44
N ASP A 502 -24.71 37.84 -29.69
CA ASP A 502 -25.84 38.22 -30.55
C ASP A 502 -26.74 37.03 -30.89
N ARG A 503 -26.14 35.88 -31.22
CA ARG A 503 -26.87 34.63 -31.47
C ARG A 503 -27.55 34.11 -30.21
N ILE A 504 -26.89 34.18 -29.04
CA ILE A 504 -27.52 33.81 -27.76
C ILE A 504 -28.73 34.71 -27.48
N LYS A 505 -28.60 36.03 -27.72
CA LYS A 505 -29.70 36.98 -27.58
C LYS A 505 -30.85 36.69 -28.54
N GLU A 506 -30.55 36.34 -29.78
CA GLU A 506 -31.56 35.94 -30.77
C GLU A 506 -32.31 34.67 -30.33
N LEU A 507 -31.59 33.61 -29.94
CA LEU A 507 -32.19 32.37 -29.44
C LEU A 507 -33.02 32.61 -28.16
N LEU A 508 -32.58 33.48 -27.26
CA LEU A 508 -33.34 33.88 -26.07
C LEU A 508 -34.61 34.63 -26.43
N ASN A 509 -34.56 35.54 -27.40
CA ASN A 509 -35.74 36.24 -27.88
C ASN A 509 -36.76 35.27 -28.48
N SER A 510 -36.31 34.33 -29.33
CA SER A 510 -37.17 33.26 -29.85
C SER A 510 -37.72 32.37 -28.73
N SER A 511 -36.93 32.08 -27.69
CA SER A 511 -37.35 31.27 -26.54
C SER A 511 -38.40 31.97 -25.67
N LEU A 512 -38.22 33.27 -25.38
CA LEU A 512 -39.17 34.10 -24.63
C LEU A 512 -40.47 34.30 -25.41
N SER A 513 -40.37 34.61 -26.71
CA SER A 513 -41.52 34.84 -27.59
C SER A 513 -42.37 33.58 -27.78
N SER A 514 -41.72 32.42 -27.87
CA SER A 514 -42.42 31.15 -27.95
C SER A 514 -42.90 30.65 -26.59
N ASP A 515 -42.40 31.14 -25.45
CA ASP A 515 -42.59 30.51 -24.12
C ASP A 515 -42.03 29.07 -24.09
N ASN A 516 -40.81 28.90 -24.59
CA ASN A 516 -40.09 27.63 -24.58
C ASN A 516 -39.17 27.54 -23.34
N ARG A 517 -39.72 27.00 -22.25
CA ARG A 517 -39.02 26.89 -20.96
C ARG A 517 -37.77 26.00 -21.02
N GLU A 518 -37.79 24.94 -21.82
CA GLU A 518 -36.65 24.03 -21.98
C GLU A 518 -35.47 24.74 -22.67
N ALA A 519 -35.76 25.54 -23.70
CA ALA A 519 -34.75 26.34 -24.38
C ALA A 519 -34.16 27.44 -23.46
N LEU A 520 -35.02 28.12 -22.70
CA LEU A 520 -34.58 29.11 -21.70
C LEU A 520 -33.64 28.48 -20.66
N GLY A 521 -34.02 27.31 -20.12
CA GLY A 521 -33.17 26.54 -19.23
C GLY A 521 -31.84 26.18 -19.89
N ALA A 522 -31.88 25.55 -21.07
CA ALA A 522 -30.69 25.07 -21.77
C ALA A 522 -29.69 26.20 -22.10
N LEU A 523 -30.17 27.37 -22.52
CA LEU A 523 -29.35 28.57 -22.77
C LEU A 523 -28.76 29.14 -21.46
N GLY A 524 -29.56 29.17 -20.38
CA GLY A 524 -29.11 29.58 -19.05
C GLY A 524 -28.03 28.65 -18.47
N HIS A 525 -28.10 27.34 -18.77
CA HIS A 525 -27.13 26.34 -18.36
C HIS A 525 -25.88 26.26 -19.24
N PHE A 526 -25.84 27.01 -20.34
CA PHE A 526 -24.67 27.13 -21.22
C PHE A 526 -23.79 28.32 -20.84
N GLN A 527 -24.37 29.52 -20.75
CA GLN A 527 -23.64 30.75 -20.48
C GLN A 527 -24.49 31.72 -19.65
N LEU A 528 -24.53 31.47 -18.34
CA LEU A 528 -25.50 32.07 -17.42
C LEU A 528 -25.44 33.61 -17.36
N ASP A 529 -24.25 34.20 -17.35
CA ASP A 529 -24.10 35.66 -17.29
C ASP A 529 -24.62 36.35 -18.55
N GLN A 530 -24.25 35.83 -19.72
CA GLN A 530 -24.70 36.35 -21.00
C GLN A 530 -26.20 36.15 -21.17
N ALA A 531 -26.72 34.98 -20.75
CA ALA A 531 -28.13 34.69 -20.87
C ALA A 531 -29.00 35.62 -20.01
N LEU A 532 -28.59 35.89 -18.76
CA LEU A 532 -29.30 36.82 -17.87
C LEU A 532 -29.25 38.26 -18.38
N LYS A 533 -28.09 38.73 -18.88
CA LYS A 533 -27.96 40.06 -19.47
C LYS A 533 -28.82 40.21 -20.72
N ALA A 534 -28.77 39.23 -21.62
CA ALA A 534 -29.57 39.23 -22.83
C ALA A 534 -31.08 39.15 -22.54
N ALA A 535 -31.49 38.38 -21.53
CA ALA A 535 -32.89 38.33 -21.09
C ALA A 535 -33.37 39.66 -20.49
N GLU A 536 -32.52 40.34 -19.71
CA GLU A 536 -32.80 41.68 -19.17
C GLU A 536 -32.87 42.74 -20.28
N GLU A 537 -31.98 42.69 -21.26
CA GLU A 537 -32.02 43.60 -22.43
C GLU A 537 -33.25 43.37 -23.32
N THR A 538 -33.74 42.13 -23.42
CA THR A 538 -34.81 41.76 -24.36
C THR A 538 -36.19 42.01 -23.78
N ALA A 539 -36.42 41.65 -22.51
CA ALA A 539 -37.73 41.71 -21.86
C ALA A 539 -37.68 42.28 -20.42
N GLY A 540 -36.63 43.05 -20.11
CA GLY A 540 -36.48 43.71 -18.81
C GLY A 540 -36.36 42.73 -17.64
N LYS A 541 -36.72 43.22 -16.46
CA LYS A 541 -36.71 42.41 -15.22
C LYS A 541 -37.62 41.18 -15.30
N GLU A 542 -38.69 41.23 -16.10
CA GLU A 542 -39.62 40.12 -16.28
C GLU A 542 -38.97 38.98 -17.07
N GLY A 543 -38.33 39.29 -18.20
CA GLY A 543 -37.56 38.31 -18.97
C GLY A 543 -36.47 37.63 -18.15
N MET A 544 -35.73 38.42 -17.36
CA MET A 544 -34.72 37.91 -16.44
C MET A 544 -35.33 36.96 -15.39
N ASN A 545 -36.47 37.32 -14.78
CA ASN A 545 -37.15 36.46 -13.80
C ASN A 545 -37.69 35.17 -14.43
N ASN A 546 -38.20 35.24 -15.67
CA ASN A 546 -38.67 34.08 -16.41
C ASN A 546 -37.52 33.09 -16.67
N LEU A 547 -36.36 33.57 -17.14
CA LEU A 547 -35.16 32.75 -17.31
C LEU A 547 -34.76 32.09 -15.98
N ILE A 548 -34.70 32.87 -14.89
CA ILE A 548 -34.34 32.37 -13.55
C ILE A 548 -35.29 31.24 -13.11
N SER A 549 -36.59 31.36 -13.38
CA SER A 549 -37.58 30.32 -13.06
C SER A 549 -37.38 29.02 -13.84
N CYS A 550 -36.72 29.09 -15.00
CA CYS A 550 -36.42 27.94 -15.85
C CYS A 550 -35.05 27.32 -15.55
N LEU A 551 -34.20 27.94 -14.72
CA LEU A 551 -32.91 27.38 -14.32
C LEU A 551 -33.02 26.13 -13.44
N SER A 552 -34.21 25.86 -12.89
CA SER A 552 -34.51 24.60 -12.21
C SER A 552 -34.73 23.43 -13.18
N ALA A 553 -34.84 23.69 -14.50
CA ALA A 553 -34.89 22.63 -15.50
C ALA A 553 -33.49 22.04 -15.72
N GLY A 554 -33.41 20.71 -15.86
CA GLY A 554 -32.16 19.96 -16.04
C GLY A 554 -31.57 19.38 -14.74
N SER A 555 -30.34 18.86 -14.81
CA SER A 555 -29.62 18.41 -13.62
C SER A 555 -29.19 19.62 -12.77
N GLY A 556 -29.51 19.61 -11.48
CA GLY A 556 -29.15 20.71 -10.56
C GLY A 556 -27.64 21.03 -10.53
N GLU A 557 -26.80 20.08 -10.94
CA GLU A 557 -25.35 20.22 -11.05
C GLU A 557 -24.94 21.29 -12.05
N ASN A 558 -25.62 21.37 -13.19
CA ASN A 558 -25.30 22.35 -14.22
C ASN A 558 -25.49 23.79 -13.68
N LEU A 559 -26.52 24.02 -12.86
CA LEU A 559 -26.76 25.33 -12.25
C LEU A 559 -25.60 25.71 -11.31
N LEU A 560 -25.13 24.75 -10.50
CA LEU A 560 -24.02 24.98 -9.59
C LEU A 560 -22.71 25.27 -10.35
N LYS A 561 -22.41 24.51 -11.40
CA LYS A 561 -21.26 24.78 -12.28
C LYS A 561 -21.32 26.21 -12.81
N GLN A 562 -22.46 26.59 -13.39
CA GLN A 562 -22.67 27.93 -13.95
C GLN A 562 -22.57 29.02 -12.87
N TRP A 563 -23.08 28.78 -11.67
CA TRP A 563 -22.92 29.71 -10.55
C TRP A 563 -21.43 29.97 -10.23
N PHE A 564 -20.63 28.92 -10.02
CA PHE A 564 -19.22 29.07 -9.67
C PHE A 564 -18.39 29.74 -10.76
N ILE A 565 -18.76 29.53 -12.04
CA ILE A 565 -18.12 30.18 -13.20
C ILE A 565 -18.53 31.66 -13.30
N HIS A 566 -19.82 31.99 -13.16
CA HIS A 566 -20.35 33.28 -13.60
C HIS A 566 -20.77 34.25 -12.47
N ARG A 567 -20.91 33.82 -11.21
CA ARG A 567 -21.41 34.63 -10.07
C ARG A 567 -20.79 36.02 -9.87
N LYS A 568 -19.55 36.24 -10.33
CA LYS A 568 -18.86 37.55 -10.24
C LYS A 568 -19.43 38.57 -11.24
N ASN A 569 -19.95 38.08 -12.38
CA ASN A 569 -20.38 38.90 -13.51
C ASN A 569 -21.91 38.94 -13.67
N LEU A 570 -22.67 38.37 -12.72
CA LEU A 570 -24.12 38.35 -12.76
C LEU A 570 -24.72 39.74 -12.49
N PRO A 571 -25.84 40.10 -13.14
CA PRO A 571 -26.60 41.30 -12.81
C PRO A 571 -27.01 41.33 -11.32
N VAL A 572 -26.95 42.52 -10.70
CA VAL A 572 -27.21 42.70 -9.25
C VAL A 572 -28.59 42.15 -8.86
N GLY A 573 -29.62 42.41 -9.66
CA GLY A 573 -30.99 41.94 -9.40
C GLY A 573 -31.21 40.44 -9.62
N ALA A 574 -30.32 39.76 -10.37
CA ALA A 574 -30.37 38.31 -10.57
C ALA A 574 -29.56 37.56 -9.51
N LYS A 575 -28.45 38.14 -9.05
CA LYS A 575 -27.44 37.45 -8.25
C LYS A 575 -28.00 36.80 -6.99
N GLU A 576 -28.80 37.52 -6.20
CA GLU A 576 -29.43 36.96 -4.99
C GLU A 576 -30.42 35.84 -5.32
N LYS A 577 -31.26 36.02 -6.35
CA LYS A 577 -32.25 35.01 -6.75
C LYS A 577 -31.60 33.72 -7.25
N VAL A 578 -30.55 33.85 -8.06
CA VAL A 578 -29.79 32.70 -8.56
C VAL A 578 -29.02 32.05 -7.41
N LYS A 579 -28.48 32.82 -6.45
CA LYS A 579 -27.84 32.27 -5.24
C LYS A 579 -28.81 31.41 -4.44
N GLU A 580 -30.04 31.90 -4.21
CA GLU A 580 -31.07 31.15 -3.48
C GLU A 580 -31.49 29.86 -4.20
N LEU A 581 -31.58 29.88 -5.53
CA LEU A 581 -31.81 28.66 -6.32
C LEU A 581 -30.63 27.69 -6.23
N ALA A 582 -29.41 28.20 -6.37
CA ALA A 582 -28.19 27.41 -6.24
C ALA A 582 -28.09 26.77 -4.84
N LYS A 583 -28.43 27.51 -3.78
CA LYS A 583 -28.47 27.02 -2.39
C LYS A 583 -29.41 25.84 -2.24
N LYS A 584 -30.65 25.98 -2.74
CA LYS A 584 -31.64 24.89 -2.73
C LYS A 584 -31.17 23.67 -3.53
N MET A 585 -30.57 23.88 -4.71
CA MET A 585 -30.05 22.78 -5.53
C MET A 585 -28.87 22.09 -4.87
N LEU A 586 -27.96 22.82 -4.23
CA LEU A 586 -26.82 22.27 -3.51
C LEU A 586 -27.25 21.33 -2.38
N ILE A 587 -28.21 21.78 -1.55
CA ILE A 587 -28.76 20.97 -0.46
C ILE A 587 -29.46 19.73 -1.01
N ASN A 588 -30.31 19.89 -2.03
CA ASN A 588 -31.04 18.75 -2.63
C ASN A 588 -30.09 17.72 -3.25
N LEU A 589 -29.05 18.16 -3.97
CA LEU A 589 -28.04 17.27 -4.54
C LEU A 589 -27.22 16.59 -3.45
N GLY A 590 -26.80 17.31 -2.40
CA GLY A 590 -26.10 16.71 -1.27
C GLY A 590 -26.91 15.59 -0.61
N ILE A 591 -28.20 15.82 -0.37
CA ILE A 591 -29.12 14.81 0.19
C ILE A 591 -29.31 13.64 -0.78
N GLN A 592 -29.54 13.91 -2.07
CA GLN A 592 -29.72 12.88 -3.09
C GLN A 592 -28.48 11.99 -3.19
N TYR A 593 -27.30 12.60 -3.27
CA TYR A 593 -26.04 11.89 -3.36
C TYR A 593 -25.75 11.07 -2.12
N SER A 594 -26.01 11.62 -0.94
CA SER A 594 -25.86 10.89 0.32
C SER A 594 -26.77 9.66 0.34
N ARG A 595 -28.06 9.80 0.02
CA ARG A 595 -29.00 8.66 0.00
C ARG A 595 -28.61 7.60 -1.02
N ALA A 596 -28.17 8.00 -2.21
CA ALA A 596 -27.83 7.08 -3.29
C ALA A 596 -26.47 6.38 -3.06
N ARG A 597 -25.47 7.10 -2.53
CA ARG A 597 -24.07 6.66 -2.50
C ARG A 597 -23.54 6.29 -1.13
N LEU A 598 -24.19 6.72 -0.06
CA LEU A 598 -23.78 6.43 1.32
C LEU A 598 -24.87 5.63 2.05
N GLY A 599 -26.14 5.80 1.67
CA GLY A 599 -27.29 5.10 2.26
C GLY A 599 -27.66 5.64 3.64
N SER A 600 -28.72 5.10 4.23
CA SER A 600 -29.13 5.43 5.62
C SER A 600 -28.32 4.69 6.69
N SER A 601 -27.45 3.77 6.26
CA SER A 601 -26.86 2.72 7.09
C SER A 601 -25.39 2.93 7.43
N ILE A 602 -24.85 4.14 7.22
CA ILE A 602 -23.60 4.54 7.88
C ILE A 602 -23.92 4.83 9.35
N SER A 603 -24.43 3.82 10.05
CA SER A 603 -24.17 3.69 11.48
C SER A 603 -22.88 2.92 11.54
N GLY A 604 -21.86 3.55 12.12
CA GLY A 604 -20.62 2.85 12.43
C GLY A 604 -20.87 1.58 13.27
N PRO A 605 -19.86 0.69 13.36
CA PRO A 605 -19.95 -0.55 14.11
C PRO A 605 -20.62 -0.38 15.48
N MET A 606 -21.28 -1.45 15.94
CA MET A 606 -21.75 -1.50 17.33
C MET A 606 -20.58 -1.13 18.25
N PRO A 607 -20.81 -0.37 19.33
CA PRO A 607 -19.77 -0.10 20.31
C PRO A 607 -19.11 -1.41 20.70
N ILE A 608 -17.81 -1.53 20.42
CA ILE A 608 -17.04 -2.72 20.76
C ILE A 608 -16.29 -2.42 22.04
N ASN A 609 -16.46 -3.30 23.02
CA ASN A 609 -15.62 -3.30 24.19
C ASN A 609 -14.28 -3.91 23.78
N ILE A 610 -13.24 -3.10 23.85
CA ILE A 610 -11.89 -3.47 23.46
C ILE A 610 -10.96 -3.26 24.63
N LEU A 611 -10.05 -4.21 24.82
CA LEU A 611 -9.01 -4.12 25.81
C LEU A 611 -7.88 -3.21 25.29
N ARG A 612 -7.46 -2.26 26.11
CA ARG A 612 -6.17 -1.56 25.94
C ARG A 612 -5.50 -1.31 27.29
N PRO A 613 -4.19 -1.03 27.30
CA PRO A 613 -3.51 -0.49 28.47
C PRO A 613 -4.25 0.72 29.05
N TYR A 614 -4.36 0.74 30.37
CA TYR A 614 -4.97 1.80 31.16
C TYR A 614 -4.13 3.06 31.04
N THR A 615 -4.81 4.18 30.88
CA THR A 615 -4.23 5.51 30.84
C THR A 615 -4.80 6.35 31.98
N VAL A 616 -3.97 7.25 32.52
CA VAL A 616 -4.36 8.09 33.66
C VAL A 616 -5.57 8.95 33.27
N GLY A 617 -6.73 8.64 33.88
CA GLY A 617 -8.02 9.25 33.57
C GLY A 617 -9.14 8.26 33.25
N ASP A 618 -8.82 7.01 32.93
CA ASP A 618 -9.80 5.94 32.68
C ASP A 618 -10.54 5.53 33.98
N ASP A 619 -11.81 5.14 33.84
CA ASP A 619 -12.63 4.65 34.97
C ASP A 619 -12.11 3.29 35.47
N ILE A 620 -11.82 3.23 36.78
CA ILE A 620 -11.31 2.03 37.46
C ILE A 620 -12.32 0.88 37.35
N SER A 621 -13.63 1.16 37.21
CA SER A 621 -14.65 0.12 37.04
C SER A 621 -14.49 -0.69 35.75
N ASN A 622 -13.75 -0.17 34.77
CA ASN A 622 -13.60 -0.79 33.47
C ASN A 622 -12.36 -1.69 33.37
N ILE A 623 -11.57 -1.87 34.42
CA ILE A 623 -10.36 -2.72 34.39
C ILE A 623 -10.74 -4.19 34.21
N ASP A 624 -10.18 -4.84 33.20
CA ASP A 624 -10.20 -6.30 33.04
C ASP A 624 -9.10 -6.93 33.88
N LEU A 625 -9.50 -7.57 34.98
CA LEU A 625 -8.57 -8.20 35.92
C LEU A 625 -7.89 -9.43 35.33
N GLU A 626 -8.56 -10.23 34.50
CA GLU A 626 -7.99 -11.48 33.99
C GLU A 626 -6.82 -11.20 33.03
N GLU A 627 -7.01 -10.31 32.06
CA GLU A 627 -5.95 -10.00 31.11
C GLU A 627 -4.85 -9.10 31.66
N THR A 628 -5.17 -8.25 32.64
CA THR A 628 -4.14 -7.55 33.41
C THR A 628 -3.20 -8.55 34.11
N ILE A 629 -3.76 -9.58 34.76
CA ILE A 629 -2.98 -10.60 35.46
C ILE A 629 -2.13 -11.41 34.47
N ASN A 630 -2.71 -11.88 33.37
CA ASN A 630 -1.97 -12.64 32.35
C ASN A 630 -0.81 -11.83 31.76
N ASN A 631 -1.03 -10.56 31.40
CA ASN A 631 0.00 -9.67 30.86
C ASN A 631 1.15 -9.42 31.86
N ILE A 632 0.85 -9.26 33.15
CA ILE A 632 1.86 -9.08 34.21
C ILE A 632 2.67 -10.36 34.39
N LEU A 633 2.03 -11.53 34.31
CA LEU A 633 2.68 -12.84 34.42
C LEU A 633 3.58 -13.17 33.21
N GLU A 634 3.09 -12.97 31.97
CA GLU A 634 3.87 -13.19 30.75
C GLU A 634 5.09 -12.28 30.66
N LYS A 635 4.97 -11.03 31.13
CA LYS A 635 6.09 -10.08 31.23
C LYS A 635 6.97 -10.31 32.47
N GLY A 636 6.59 -11.23 33.35
CA GLY A 636 7.31 -11.55 34.59
C GLY A 636 7.45 -10.35 35.55
N LYS A 637 6.51 -9.40 35.51
CA LYS A 637 6.57 -8.16 36.32
C LYS A 637 6.21 -8.46 37.78
N LYS A 638 6.93 -7.83 38.71
CA LYS A 638 6.59 -7.85 40.15
C LYS A 638 5.48 -6.85 40.45
N LEU A 639 4.71 -7.06 41.51
CA LEU A 639 3.59 -6.19 41.93
C LEU A 639 3.98 -4.70 42.07
N SER A 640 5.24 -4.39 42.40
CA SER A 640 5.75 -3.02 42.52
C SER A 640 6.22 -2.37 41.21
N HIS A 641 6.34 -3.15 40.14
CA HIS A 641 6.68 -2.69 38.78
C HIS A 641 5.46 -2.76 37.84
N ILE A 642 4.28 -3.02 38.41
CA ILE A 642 3.02 -2.84 37.70
C ILE A 642 2.83 -1.34 37.53
N ASN A 643 2.94 -0.90 36.30
CA ASN A 643 2.64 0.47 35.92
C ASN A 643 1.20 0.56 35.42
N TYR A 644 0.70 1.78 35.25
CA TYR A 644 -0.65 2.01 34.71
C TYR A 644 -0.88 1.33 33.36
N ASP A 645 0.12 1.25 32.48
CA ASP A 645 0.06 0.55 31.19
C ASP A 645 0.08 -0.99 31.28
N ASP A 646 0.23 -1.57 32.48
CA ASP A 646 0.08 -3.01 32.70
C ASP A 646 -1.36 -3.44 32.99
N PHE A 647 -2.18 -2.51 33.47
CA PHE A 647 -3.61 -2.71 33.63
C PHE A 647 -4.29 -2.60 32.28
N TYR A 648 -5.21 -3.50 31.97
CA TYR A 648 -6.04 -3.42 30.79
C TYR A 648 -7.44 -2.95 31.19
N VAL A 649 -7.98 -2.00 30.43
CA VAL A 649 -9.36 -1.53 30.59
C VAL A 649 -10.19 -1.89 29.37
N TYR A 650 -11.45 -2.23 29.63
CA TYR A 650 -12.54 -2.18 28.67
C TYR A 650 -12.81 -0.73 28.32
N GLU A 651 -12.29 -0.32 27.17
CA GLU A 651 -12.77 0.87 26.51
C GLU A 651 -13.94 0.46 25.64
N THR A 652 -15.13 1.02 25.89
CA THR A 652 -16.18 1.01 24.88
C THR A 652 -15.74 2.00 23.82
N ALA A 653 -14.96 1.54 22.84
CA ALA A 653 -14.83 2.34 21.63
C ALA A 653 -16.22 2.42 21.05
N LYS A 654 -16.76 3.63 21.03
CA LYS A 654 -17.86 3.92 20.12
C LYS A 654 -17.36 3.41 18.79
N GLY A 655 -18.07 2.50 18.15
CA GLY A 655 -17.76 2.09 16.79
C GLY A 655 -18.08 3.23 15.82
N GLU A 656 -17.79 4.47 16.21
CA GLU A 656 -17.86 5.66 15.40
C GLU A 656 -16.58 5.72 14.60
N ARG A 657 -16.70 6.28 13.40
CA ARG A 657 -15.63 6.28 12.42
C ARG A 657 -15.30 7.74 12.17
N ASN A 658 -14.09 8.14 12.53
CA ASN A 658 -13.73 9.56 12.49
C ASN A 658 -12.98 9.86 11.19
N VAL A 659 -13.54 10.76 10.38
CA VAL A 659 -12.94 11.26 9.15
C VAL A 659 -12.60 12.73 9.29
N CYS A 660 -11.38 13.10 8.94
CA CYS A 660 -11.03 14.48 8.62
C CYS A 660 -10.79 14.61 7.13
N ILE A 661 -11.40 15.61 6.49
CA ILE A 661 -11.26 15.88 5.06
C ILE A 661 -10.77 17.30 4.85
N GLU A 662 -9.60 17.42 4.22
CA GLU A 662 -8.99 18.69 3.85
C GLU A 662 -9.13 18.89 2.34
N LEU A 663 -9.82 19.97 1.95
CA LEU A 663 -10.14 20.25 0.55
C LEU A 663 -9.38 21.50 0.07
N ASP A 664 -8.64 21.37 -1.02
CA ASP A 664 -7.88 22.47 -1.61
C ASP A 664 -8.78 23.52 -2.28
N ILE A 665 -8.57 24.81 -2.01
CA ILE A 665 -9.23 25.95 -2.68
C ILE A 665 -8.22 26.93 -3.29
N SER A 666 -7.02 26.44 -3.63
CA SER A 666 -5.97 27.19 -4.33
C SER A 666 -6.43 27.74 -5.69
N GLY A 667 -5.63 28.59 -6.31
CA GLY A 667 -5.99 29.25 -7.58
C GLY A 667 -6.39 28.29 -8.72
N SER A 668 -5.88 27.05 -8.74
CA SER A 668 -6.20 26.03 -9.75
C SER A 668 -7.62 25.44 -9.56
N MET A 669 -8.21 25.64 -8.39
CA MET A 669 -9.47 25.05 -7.93
C MET A 669 -10.66 25.97 -8.23
N SER A 670 -10.92 26.25 -9.51
CA SER A 670 -11.99 27.15 -9.95
C SER A 670 -13.08 26.46 -10.79
N GLY A 671 -14.20 27.15 -11.00
CA GLY A 671 -15.28 26.68 -11.87
C GLY A 671 -15.95 25.39 -11.39
N GLU A 672 -15.97 24.37 -12.25
CA GLU A 672 -16.66 23.10 -11.99
C GLU A 672 -16.11 22.34 -10.77
N LYS A 673 -14.80 22.49 -10.48
CA LYS A 673 -14.15 21.84 -9.33
C LYS A 673 -14.79 22.25 -8.00
N LEU A 674 -14.99 23.57 -7.81
CA LEU A 674 -15.65 24.11 -6.62
C LEU A 674 -17.10 23.65 -6.52
N ALA A 675 -17.81 23.51 -7.65
CA ALA A 675 -19.18 23.02 -7.65
C ALA A 675 -19.25 21.60 -7.07
N TYR A 676 -18.39 20.69 -7.53
CA TYR A 676 -18.34 19.33 -6.99
C TYR A 676 -17.82 19.24 -5.57
N MET A 677 -16.86 20.07 -5.19
CA MET A 677 -16.42 20.14 -3.78
C MET A 677 -17.55 20.61 -2.86
N ALA A 678 -18.34 21.60 -3.28
CA ALA A 678 -19.50 22.04 -2.51
C ALA A 678 -20.55 20.94 -2.39
N ILE A 679 -20.87 20.24 -3.48
CA ILE A 679 -21.81 19.10 -3.48
C ILE A 679 -21.32 18.00 -2.54
N CYS A 680 -20.05 17.64 -2.64
CA CYS A 680 -19.43 16.60 -1.82
C CYS A 680 -19.43 16.98 -0.33
N THR A 681 -19.06 18.22 -0.01
CA THR A 681 -19.07 18.74 1.36
C THR A 681 -20.48 18.69 1.96
N THR A 682 -21.48 19.12 1.20
CA THR A 682 -22.90 19.10 1.61
C THR A 682 -23.39 17.67 1.80
N MET A 683 -23.02 16.77 0.88
CA MET A 683 -23.32 15.33 0.97
C MET A 683 -22.75 14.73 2.26
N LEU A 684 -21.48 14.97 2.56
CA LEU A 684 -20.78 14.43 3.72
C LEU A 684 -21.35 14.97 5.03
N CYS A 685 -21.61 16.28 5.11
CA CYS A 685 -22.20 16.89 6.30
C CYS A 685 -23.63 16.42 6.57
N PHE A 686 -24.36 15.99 5.53
CA PHE A 686 -25.67 15.37 5.69
C PHE A 686 -25.57 13.88 6.05
N ALA A 687 -24.59 13.16 5.49
CA ALA A 687 -24.46 11.71 5.62
C ALA A 687 -23.85 11.27 6.96
N LEU A 688 -22.82 11.96 7.44
CA LEU A 688 -22.04 11.58 8.61
C LEU A 688 -22.54 12.26 9.87
N LYS A 689 -22.44 11.58 11.01
CA LYS A 689 -22.85 12.15 12.31
C LYS A 689 -21.94 13.33 12.69
N LYS A 690 -22.42 14.15 13.63
CA LYS A 690 -21.68 15.31 14.13
C LYS A 690 -20.29 14.93 14.64
N ASP A 691 -20.16 13.77 15.28
CA ASP A 691 -18.93 13.27 15.90
C ASP A 691 -18.03 12.55 14.88
N GLU A 692 -18.52 12.17 13.69
CA GLU A 692 -17.79 11.37 12.70
C GLU A 692 -16.98 12.21 11.70
N LEU A 693 -17.32 13.49 11.49
CA LEU A 693 -16.73 14.30 10.40
C LEU A 693 -16.08 15.59 10.91
N GLY A 694 -14.82 15.81 10.57
CA GLY A 694 -14.18 17.13 10.49
C GLY A 694 -13.94 17.51 9.02
N LEU A 695 -14.25 18.75 8.65
CA LEU A 695 -14.01 19.23 7.29
C LEU A 695 -13.50 20.66 7.26
N CYS A 696 -12.45 20.90 6.48
CA CYS A 696 -11.92 22.24 6.23
C CYS A 696 -11.51 22.44 4.77
N PHE A 697 -11.51 23.69 4.32
CA PHE A 697 -10.76 24.10 3.15
C PHE A 697 -9.37 24.60 3.51
N PHE A 698 -8.45 24.56 2.56
CA PHE A 698 -7.15 25.18 2.72
C PHE A 698 -6.64 25.82 1.44
N GLU A 699 -5.82 26.84 1.63
CA GLU A 699 -5.00 27.48 0.61
C GLU A 699 -3.67 27.86 1.28
N SER A 700 -3.34 29.14 1.42
CA SER A 700 -2.32 29.69 2.30
C SER A 700 -2.69 29.62 3.80
N ASN A 701 -3.96 29.38 4.13
CA ASN A 701 -4.46 29.19 5.49
C ASN A 701 -5.60 28.16 5.53
N THR A 702 -5.96 27.72 6.74
CA THR A 702 -7.03 26.75 6.97
C THR A 702 -8.36 27.44 7.26
N HIS A 703 -9.41 27.05 6.55
CA HIS A 703 -10.78 27.53 6.65
C HIS A 703 -11.69 26.41 7.15
N ILE A 704 -12.00 26.41 8.44
CA ILE A 704 -12.77 25.36 9.09
C ILE A 704 -14.24 25.50 8.69
N LEU A 705 -14.82 24.47 8.06
CA LEU A 705 -16.25 24.44 7.75
C LEU A 705 -17.05 23.70 8.82
N LYS A 706 -16.49 22.59 9.31
CA LYS A 706 -17.14 21.77 10.34
C LYS A 706 -16.08 21.14 11.23
N GLU A 707 -16.17 21.39 12.53
CA GLU A 707 -15.39 20.65 13.52
C GLU A 707 -16.07 19.32 13.88
N MET A 708 -15.25 18.36 14.28
CA MET A 708 -15.72 17.10 14.84
C MET A 708 -16.43 17.39 16.18
N GLY A 709 -17.59 16.78 16.40
CA GLY A 709 -18.45 17.03 17.56
C GLY A 709 -19.51 18.11 17.36
N LYS A 710 -19.37 18.97 16.33
CA LYS A 710 -20.36 20.01 16.01
C LYS A 710 -21.29 19.57 14.89
N LYS A 711 -22.59 19.84 15.03
CA LYS A 711 -23.57 19.63 13.97
C LYS A 711 -23.51 20.82 13.01
N ALA A 712 -23.41 20.55 11.71
CA ALA A 712 -23.49 21.59 10.69
C ALA A 712 -24.96 21.90 10.36
N ASP A 713 -25.30 23.18 10.23
CA ASP A 713 -26.53 23.60 9.56
C ASP A 713 -26.29 23.61 8.05
N LEU A 714 -27.06 22.82 7.30
CA LEU A 714 -26.88 22.69 5.85
C LEU A 714 -27.21 23.99 5.11
N GLU A 715 -28.09 24.83 5.64
CA GLU A 715 -28.40 26.12 5.03
C GLU A 715 -27.24 27.10 5.19
N GLU A 716 -26.68 27.21 6.39
CA GLU A 716 -25.53 28.07 6.66
C GLU A 716 -24.29 27.59 5.88
N LEU A 717 -24.04 26.28 5.89
CA LEU A 717 -22.96 25.66 5.14
C LEU A 717 -23.10 25.89 3.63
N ALA A 718 -24.31 25.69 3.07
CA ALA A 718 -24.54 25.91 1.65
C ALA A 718 -24.32 27.39 1.27
N ASP A 719 -24.71 28.32 2.15
CA ASP A 719 -24.44 29.75 1.94
C ASP A 719 -22.95 30.06 1.94
N GLU A 720 -22.20 29.52 2.90
CA GLU A 720 -20.75 29.66 2.98
C GLU A 720 -20.11 29.11 1.70
N LEU A 721 -20.40 27.86 1.35
CA LEU A 721 -19.87 27.15 0.17
C LEU A 721 -20.06 27.93 -1.14
N LEU A 722 -21.24 28.52 -1.36
CA LEU A 722 -21.53 29.26 -2.58
C LEU A 722 -20.74 30.57 -2.72
N THR A 723 -20.17 31.07 -1.61
CA THR A 723 -19.34 32.29 -1.59
C THR A 723 -17.85 32.03 -1.74
N ILE A 724 -17.42 30.77 -1.64
CA ILE A 724 -16.00 30.39 -1.65
C ILE A 724 -15.35 30.66 -3.01
N THR A 725 -14.17 31.27 -2.98
CA THR A 725 -13.39 31.59 -4.17
C THR A 725 -12.04 30.91 -4.15
N ALA A 726 -11.66 30.31 -5.28
CA ALA A 726 -10.30 29.87 -5.56
C ALA A 726 -9.32 31.03 -5.37
N LYS A 727 -8.33 30.88 -4.49
CA LYS A 727 -7.32 31.93 -4.21
C LYS A 727 -6.09 31.33 -3.50
N GLY A 728 -4.98 32.07 -3.52
CA GLY A 728 -3.77 31.71 -2.77
C GLY A 728 -2.96 30.58 -3.40
N GLY A 729 -1.92 30.16 -2.66
CA GLY A 729 -1.12 28.97 -2.97
C GLY A 729 -1.57 27.75 -2.14
N THR A 730 -0.80 26.68 -2.19
CA THR A 730 -1.13 25.39 -1.56
C THR A 730 -0.22 25.15 -0.35
N VAL A 731 -0.69 25.54 0.84
CA VAL A 731 0.00 25.38 2.14
C VAL A 731 -0.77 24.37 2.99
N ILE A 732 -0.21 23.17 3.16
CA ILE A 732 -0.93 22.00 3.67
C ILE A 732 -0.68 21.77 5.16
N GLN A 733 0.47 22.19 5.69
CA GLN A 733 0.89 21.89 7.07
C GLN A 733 -0.17 22.30 8.10
N LYS A 734 -0.75 23.50 7.97
CA LYS A 734 -1.77 23.99 8.92
C LYS A 734 -3.07 23.18 8.87
N ALA A 735 -3.45 22.70 7.69
CA ALA A 735 -4.64 21.87 7.52
C ALA A 735 -4.43 20.50 8.18
N LEU A 736 -3.26 19.89 7.97
CA LEU A 736 -2.89 18.63 8.64
C LEU A 736 -2.75 18.80 10.16
N GLU A 737 -2.17 19.90 10.62
CA GLU A 737 -2.07 20.22 12.05
C GLU A 737 -3.47 20.34 12.68
N TRP A 738 -4.40 21.00 11.98
CA TRP A 738 -5.79 21.10 12.41
C TRP A 738 -6.46 19.72 12.47
N ALA A 739 -6.27 18.88 11.45
CA ALA A 739 -6.84 17.53 11.39
C ALA A 739 -6.31 16.63 12.52
N ARG A 740 -4.98 16.67 12.77
CA ARG A 740 -4.35 16.03 13.92
C ARG A 740 -5.04 16.41 15.23
N ARG A 741 -5.32 17.71 15.40
CA ARG A 741 -5.98 18.23 16.59
C ARG A 741 -7.40 17.68 16.72
N GLN A 742 -8.17 17.62 15.63
CA GLN A 742 -9.50 16.98 15.65
C GLN A 742 -9.41 15.51 16.10
N PHE A 743 -8.45 14.75 15.56
CA PHE A 743 -8.24 13.35 15.96
C PHE A 743 -7.74 13.14 17.38
N LYS A 744 -7.11 14.14 17.99
CA LYS A 744 -6.55 14.04 19.35
C LYS A 744 -7.53 14.53 20.41
N GLU A 745 -8.24 15.63 20.13
CA GLU A 745 -9.11 16.30 21.10
C GLU A 745 -10.57 15.86 21.00
N ASN A 746 -11.04 15.46 19.80
CA ASN A 746 -12.46 15.26 19.53
C ASN A 746 -12.82 13.83 19.06
N SER A 747 -11.85 12.92 19.02
CA SER A 747 -12.02 11.55 18.49
C SER A 747 -11.56 10.52 19.53
N GLU A 748 -12.52 9.72 19.99
CA GLU A 748 -12.28 8.52 20.83
C GLU A 748 -12.21 7.24 19.97
N SER A 749 -12.41 7.34 18.65
CA SER A 749 -12.36 6.18 17.76
C SER A 749 -10.95 5.69 17.51
N ARG A 750 -10.81 4.37 17.33
CA ARG A 750 -9.60 3.75 16.77
C ARG A 750 -9.55 3.83 15.25
N GLU A 751 -10.69 3.97 14.58
CA GLU A 751 -10.78 4.09 13.11
C GLU A 751 -10.71 5.57 12.72
N LYS A 752 -9.49 6.06 12.45
CA LYS A 752 -9.19 7.44 12.06
C LYS A 752 -8.77 7.49 10.60
N LEU A 753 -9.56 8.15 9.76
CA LEU A 753 -9.31 8.31 8.33
C LEU A 753 -9.08 9.78 8.01
N ASN A 754 -7.94 10.09 7.39
CA ASN A 754 -7.68 11.41 6.84
C ASN A 754 -7.71 11.37 5.31
N ILE A 755 -8.46 12.28 4.69
CA ILE A 755 -8.54 12.41 3.24
C ILE A 755 -8.10 13.82 2.86
N LEU A 756 -6.93 13.92 2.25
CA LEU A 756 -6.40 15.16 1.70
C LEU A 756 -6.68 15.20 0.19
N PHE A 757 -7.34 16.26 -0.27
CA PHE A 757 -7.52 16.52 -1.69
C PHE A 757 -6.66 17.71 -2.11
N THR A 758 -5.79 17.53 -3.10
CA THR A 758 -4.98 18.63 -3.68
C THR A 758 -4.49 18.27 -5.09
N ASP A 759 -4.07 19.26 -5.88
CA ASP A 759 -3.35 19.03 -7.13
C ASP A 759 -1.84 18.76 -6.95
N ALA A 760 -1.40 18.65 -5.69
CA ALA A 760 -0.05 18.30 -5.25
C ALA A 760 1.05 19.34 -5.56
N GLU A 761 0.68 20.57 -5.94
CA GLU A 761 1.65 21.67 -6.06
C GLU A 761 1.95 22.31 -4.69
N VAL A 762 2.53 21.52 -3.78
CA VAL A 762 2.67 21.85 -2.35
C VAL A 762 3.85 22.79 -2.09
N HIS A 763 3.59 23.95 -1.49
CA HIS A 763 4.65 24.93 -1.19
C HIS A 763 5.45 24.58 0.07
N ASP A 764 4.83 23.93 1.07
CA ASP A 764 5.39 23.66 2.40
C ASP A 764 5.63 22.16 2.66
N LEU A 765 6.05 21.43 1.63
CA LEU A 765 6.15 19.97 1.62
C LEU A 765 6.94 19.40 2.82
N GLU A 766 8.10 19.97 3.16
CA GLU A 766 8.92 19.49 4.28
C GLU A 766 8.17 19.49 5.61
N ARG A 767 7.44 20.58 5.90
CA ARG A 767 6.67 20.70 7.14
C ARG A 767 5.42 19.84 7.12
N ALA A 768 4.79 19.69 5.95
CA ALA A 768 3.69 18.74 5.79
C ALA A 768 4.15 17.29 6.06
N MET A 769 5.37 16.92 5.63
CA MET A 769 5.93 15.58 5.91
C MET A 769 6.15 15.33 7.40
N GLU A 770 6.43 16.36 8.21
CA GLU A 770 6.53 16.22 9.68
C GLU A 770 5.18 15.85 10.29
N GLU A 771 4.10 16.53 9.92
CA GLU A 771 2.75 16.21 10.39
C GLU A 771 2.30 14.81 9.95
N LEU A 772 2.61 14.41 8.70
CA LEU A 772 2.29 13.07 8.20
C LEU A 772 3.02 11.94 8.94
N ARG A 773 4.23 12.17 9.46
CA ARG A 773 4.90 11.19 10.36
C ARG A 773 4.13 11.03 11.67
N ILE A 774 3.57 12.13 12.18
CA ILE A 774 2.76 12.11 13.40
C ILE A 774 1.46 11.34 13.14
N PHE A 775 0.81 11.55 11.99
CA PHE A 775 -0.39 10.79 11.59
C PHE A 775 -0.12 9.29 11.61
N ARG A 776 1.01 8.87 11.03
CA ARG A 776 1.42 7.46 11.05
C ARG A 776 1.62 6.92 12.48
N SER A 777 2.24 7.70 13.37
CA SER A 777 2.41 7.30 14.78
C SER A 777 1.07 7.25 15.55
N MET A 778 0.07 8.02 15.13
CA MET A 778 -1.27 8.05 15.69
C MET A 778 -2.20 6.97 15.12
N GLY A 779 -1.73 6.16 14.15
CA GLY A 779 -2.53 5.14 13.50
C GLY A 779 -3.62 5.71 12.58
N VAL A 780 -3.42 6.91 12.02
CA VAL A 780 -4.36 7.52 11.08
C VAL A 780 -4.14 6.91 9.69
N ASP A 781 -5.20 6.35 9.10
CA ASP A 781 -5.20 5.94 7.69
C ASP A 781 -5.25 7.20 6.81
N PHE A 782 -4.28 7.35 5.93
CA PHE A 782 -4.12 8.57 5.13
C PHE A 782 -4.38 8.27 3.66
N ILE A 783 -5.27 9.06 3.05
CA ILE A 783 -5.57 8.99 1.63
C ILE A 783 -5.32 10.35 1.00
N LEU A 784 -4.46 10.36 0.00
CA LEU A 784 -4.23 11.52 -0.85
C LEU A 784 -4.98 11.33 -2.16
N VAL A 785 -5.83 12.29 -2.53
CA VAL A 785 -6.52 12.31 -3.81
C VAL A 785 -5.95 13.42 -4.68
N CYS A 786 -5.41 13.04 -5.84
CA CYS A 786 -4.82 13.97 -6.81
C CYS A 786 -5.39 13.76 -8.22
N PRO A 787 -5.50 14.79 -9.07
CA PRO A 787 -5.80 14.60 -10.50
C PRO A 787 -4.69 13.82 -11.22
N GLU A 788 -5.03 12.93 -12.18
CA GLU A 788 -4.00 12.19 -12.96
C GLU A 788 -3.06 13.11 -13.74
N ALA A 789 -3.57 14.26 -14.19
CA ALA A 789 -2.81 15.28 -14.90
C ALA A 789 -2.01 16.22 -13.98
N SER A 790 -1.87 15.91 -12.68
CA SER A 790 -1.10 16.73 -11.74
C SER A 790 0.38 16.77 -12.11
N PHE A 791 0.97 17.98 -12.01
CA PHE A 791 2.34 18.26 -12.46
C PHE A 791 3.42 17.65 -11.54
N SER A 792 3.06 17.16 -10.34
CA SER A 792 3.99 16.76 -9.27
C SER A 792 3.62 15.42 -8.61
N MET A 793 3.31 14.40 -9.41
CA MET A 793 3.02 13.04 -8.93
C MET A 793 4.13 12.44 -8.03
N GLU A 794 5.35 12.95 -8.13
CA GLU A 794 6.46 12.54 -7.26
C GLU A 794 6.26 12.99 -5.79
N ASP A 795 5.81 14.22 -5.56
CA ASP A 795 5.62 14.76 -4.21
C ASP A 795 4.41 14.13 -3.52
N ALA A 796 3.34 13.88 -4.28
CA ALA A 796 2.21 13.08 -3.83
C ALA A 796 2.64 11.68 -3.35
N LYS A 797 3.49 10.99 -4.12
CA LYS A 797 4.06 9.68 -3.74
C LYS A 797 4.92 9.76 -2.48
N LYS A 798 5.70 10.83 -2.30
CA LYS A 798 6.51 11.04 -1.08
C LYS A 798 5.63 11.21 0.16
N MET A 799 4.60 12.05 0.08
CA MET A 799 3.65 12.28 1.18
C MET A 799 2.99 10.97 1.62
N VAL A 800 2.43 10.23 0.66
CA VAL A 800 1.74 8.96 0.89
C VAL A 800 2.68 7.91 1.50
N LYS A 801 3.91 7.81 0.99
CA LYS A 801 4.93 6.88 1.54
C LYS A 801 5.28 7.19 3.00
N ILE A 802 5.36 8.47 3.37
CA ILE A 802 5.70 8.88 4.74
C ILE A 802 4.55 8.62 5.70
N ALA A 803 3.33 8.97 5.30
CA ALA A 803 2.12 8.69 6.06
C ALA A 803 1.84 7.17 6.18
N GLY A 804 2.33 6.37 5.23
CA GLY A 804 1.96 4.96 5.11
C GLY A 804 0.55 4.77 4.53
N GLY A 805 0.12 5.71 3.68
CA GLY A 805 -1.24 5.81 3.16
C GLY A 805 -1.42 5.28 1.73
N GLU A 806 -2.52 5.69 1.09
CA GLU A 806 -2.87 5.38 -0.30
C GLU A 806 -2.96 6.65 -1.17
N LEU A 807 -2.52 6.53 -2.44
CA LEU A 807 -2.65 7.59 -3.46
C LEU A 807 -3.75 7.19 -4.44
N LEU A 808 -4.81 7.99 -4.52
CA LEU A 808 -5.90 7.81 -5.47
C LEU A 808 -5.89 8.91 -6.51
N SER A 809 -6.21 8.55 -7.75
CA SER A 809 -6.27 9.49 -8.86
C SER A 809 -7.71 9.76 -9.33
N ILE A 810 -7.97 11.00 -9.77
CA ILE A 810 -9.25 11.38 -10.36
C ILE A 810 -9.05 11.97 -11.76
N ASN A 811 -9.88 11.52 -12.71
CA ASN A 811 -9.86 11.99 -14.10
C ASN A 811 -10.89 13.08 -14.35
N ASP A 812 -12.11 12.88 -13.85
CA ASP A 812 -13.22 13.82 -14.00
C ASP A 812 -13.78 14.19 -12.62
N TRP A 813 -13.93 15.49 -12.36
CA TRP A 813 -14.50 16.03 -11.13
C TRP A 813 -15.96 15.62 -10.92
N ASN A 814 -16.68 15.27 -11.99
CA ASN A 814 -18.02 14.67 -11.90
C ASN A 814 -18.01 13.37 -11.07
N GLU A 815 -16.88 12.65 -11.02
CA GLU A 815 -16.69 11.41 -10.27
C GLU A 815 -16.34 11.66 -8.81
N PHE A 816 -16.06 12.91 -8.40
CA PHE A 816 -15.54 13.22 -7.07
C PHE A 816 -16.42 12.71 -5.92
N PRO A 817 -17.77 12.90 -5.94
CA PRO A 817 -18.58 12.35 -4.86
C PRO A 817 -18.76 10.82 -4.95
N ASN A 818 -18.44 10.17 -6.08
CA ASN A 818 -18.41 8.69 -6.18
C ASN A 818 -17.15 8.19 -5.47
N LEU A 819 -16.00 8.75 -5.86
CA LEU A 819 -14.69 8.39 -5.30
C LEU A 819 -14.69 8.54 -3.77
N ILE A 820 -15.16 9.67 -3.25
CA ILE A 820 -15.25 9.87 -1.79
C ILE A 820 -16.18 8.86 -1.14
N SER A 821 -17.30 8.50 -1.78
CA SER A 821 -18.22 7.50 -1.24
C SER A 821 -17.61 6.09 -1.24
N GLU A 822 -16.83 5.75 -2.27
CA GLU A 822 -16.09 4.49 -2.36
C GLU A 822 -14.97 4.43 -1.32
N ILE A 823 -14.21 5.51 -1.15
CA ILE A 823 -13.20 5.63 -0.09
C ILE A 823 -13.83 5.35 1.27
N ILE A 824 -14.89 6.09 1.60
CA ILE A 824 -15.61 5.93 2.87
C ILE A 824 -16.08 4.48 3.01
N ARG A 825 -16.79 3.91 2.03
CA ARG A 825 -17.28 2.51 2.08
C ARG A 825 -16.19 1.43 2.11
N SER A 826 -15.00 1.72 1.59
CA SER A 826 -13.90 0.75 1.54
C SER A 826 -13.16 0.65 2.87
N ARG A 827 -13.09 1.78 3.59
CA ARG A 827 -12.44 1.89 4.90
C ARG A 827 -13.41 1.64 6.03
N PHE A 828 -14.69 1.91 5.79
CA PHE A 828 -15.81 1.77 6.72
C PHE A 828 -16.87 0.84 6.13
#